data_AF-A0A834M7K1-F1
#
_entry.id   AF-A0A834M7K1-F1
#
_cell.length_a   1.000
_cell.length_b   1.000
_cell.length_c   1.000
_cell.angle_alpha   90.00
_cell.angle_beta   90.00
_cell.angle_gamma   90.00
#
_symmetry.space_group_name_H-M   'P 1'
#
loop_
_entity.id
_entity.type
_entity.pdbx_description
1 polymer ?
#
loop_
_entity_poly.entity_id
_entity_poly.type
_entity_poly.pdbx_seq_one_letter_code
_entity_poly.pdbx_strand_id
1 'polypeptide(L)'
;MPYKDDITLSKCLTKILRHRAKEEGLEITKEGFVKITDILEHRFFKGKYTVDDIKRVVASNDKRRFSLRSTDRNLEICANQGHSIKDITELILIPITQAETFGVIHGTYFKNWHKIKTEGLSRMRRNHIHFAKGLPTDGNIISGMRNDCQVYIYINLPLSIAEGLKFFTSANQVILSPGDEDGVIKPKYFLKVHSSNGQKAMEAGENKIAIGSEHNLHNNLKIQSLYVKGYFNNVQSQLVEYFSTFGNITRNHFGPGFAFIDFSDPNSVEKVMSHKVHIFKGRKLYVDYNRNSIRVPVNSEETQKNIHEAIVSKLEPLDNFDQEFFCLADILQPDFSESFSRYNILCADLYNVLGRAYPDVVVHRFGSSLTGLAFGNSDVDIYLSNVSRSKDEVKKLWGLKKLLMRSGLFTNCLVIAAAKIPIVKCLHRRTNIQCDINIKSNLGVHNSALVHYYLSADVKIRRAMLIIKYWARCLNISGKQNLFTSYCLTLMFIFVLQREPYKLSSVCSLQERVYDDSVWADSVRKDHRFNTEKIQSTPLKDIVRQFFEFYANFDFTSHIISPYLGEILPLAYFECPEQIPDCYQTYRQLLRADDDGSMRFTIKCPVSVQDPFEHSRNVSANVGVSTLQRFQLALKRATEIFAGDRILYRLCTEQITQPRASHPVGQIIDDAFELKLTRSANLRYLTLHQSTGDESLDDRWFESLKRFLLMVFKDFLLFTQEEVRDDESRSKGIKATNQKDIHDNVQYIFSTKVNVWTSRKQTAKLLDLSGANGLVERELAITEHLKKSRPPFVDLPAPLVSFKMKIVRDEGGATICISKISSYKKLYKSFICLMYGLIPTWLEHYEKDLNDSAMNSIKS
;
A
#
# COMPACT_ATOMS: atom_id res chain seq x y z
N MET A 1 20.56 27.40 27.98
CA MET A 1 19.43 27.99 28.73
C MET A 1 19.39 29.49 28.44
N PRO A 2 18.22 30.12 28.24
CA PRO A 2 18.15 31.56 28.01
C PRO A 2 18.63 32.33 29.26
N TYR A 3 19.39 33.40 29.06
CA TYR A 3 19.77 34.31 30.14
C TYR A 3 18.50 34.89 30.80
N LYS A 4 18.50 35.04 32.13
CA LYS A 4 17.36 35.61 32.88
C LYS A 4 16.94 36.99 32.36
N ASP A 5 17.90 37.72 31.80
CA ASP A 5 17.71 39.04 31.23
C ASP A 5 17.00 39.00 29.86
N ASP A 6 17.29 38.01 29.01
CA ASP A 6 16.64 37.82 27.69
C ASP A 6 15.13 37.53 27.83
N ILE A 7 14.72 36.82 28.89
CA ILE A 7 13.29 36.59 29.20
C ILE A 7 12.60 37.91 29.56
N THR A 8 13.29 38.78 30.30
CA THR A 8 12.77 40.08 30.73
C THR A 8 12.65 41.02 29.54
N LEU A 9 13.69 41.10 28.70
CA LEU A 9 13.69 41.83 27.43
C LEU A 9 12.54 41.37 26.51
N SER A 10 12.38 40.06 26.31
CA SER A 10 11.30 39.47 25.51
C SER A 10 9.89 39.82 26.01
N LYS A 11 9.68 39.88 27.34
CA LYS A 11 8.41 40.33 27.94
C LYS A 11 8.17 41.81 27.73
N CYS A 12 9.18 42.66 27.89
CA CYS A 12 9.10 44.09 27.63
C CYS A 12 8.77 44.39 26.16
N LEU A 13 9.48 43.76 25.22
CA LEU A 13 9.22 43.87 23.79
C LEU A 13 7.79 43.41 23.44
N THR A 14 7.32 42.29 24.00
CA THR A 14 5.95 41.82 23.80
C THR A 14 4.92 42.85 24.26
N LYS A 15 5.14 43.48 25.43
CA LYS A 15 4.21 44.46 26.01
C LYS A 15 4.12 45.73 25.17
N ILE A 16 5.26 46.28 24.74
CA ILE A 16 5.29 47.47 23.89
C ILE A 16 4.67 47.16 22.53
N LEU A 17 5.26 46.20 21.80
CA LEU A 17 4.97 45.99 20.39
C LEU A 17 3.52 45.53 20.13
N ARG A 18 2.87 44.86 21.09
CA ARG A 18 1.50 44.35 20.91
C ARG A 18 0.40 45.25 21.44
N HIS A 19 0.70 46.07 22.45
CA HIS A 19 -0.34 46.69 23.27
C HIS A 19 -0.14 48.18 23.49
N ARG A 20 1.10 48.63 23.70
CA ARG A 20 1.36 49.95 24.30
C ARG A 20 2.23 50.89 23.48
N ALA A 21 2.68 50.52 22.28
CA ALA A 21 3.58 51.35 21.47
C ALA A 21 3.10 52.82 21.39
N LYS A 22 1.84 53.04 21.02
CA LYS A 22 1.23 54.37 20.97
C LYS A 22 1.11 55.08 22.33
N GLU A 23 0.69 54.36 23.37
CA GLU A 23 0.58 54.90 24.73
C GLU A 23 1.94 55.34 25.30
N GLU A 24 3.01 54.70 24.82
CA GLU A 24 4.39 54.95 25.24
C GLU A 24 5.12 55.91 24.27
N GLY A 25 4.40 56.54 23.33
CA GLY A 25 4.93 57.55 22.42
C GLY A 25 5.83 57.00 21.30
N LEU A 26 5.77 55.70 21.02
CA LEU A 26 6.51 55.07 19.93
C LEU A 26 5.68 55.05 18.64
N GLU A 27 6.28 55.53 17.55
CA GLU A 27 5.69 55.42 16.21
C GLU A 27 5.70 53.94 15.77
N ILE A 28 4.50 53.39 15.58
CA ILE A 28 4.31 52.03 15.07
C ILE A 28 3.60 52.09 13.72
N THR A 29 4.16 51.42 12.73
CA THR A 29 3.59 51.38 11.38
C THR A 29 2.30 50.54 11.34
N LYS A 30 1.52 50.66 10.26
CA LYS A 30 0.33 49.80 10.02
C LYS A 30 0.67 48.31 9.92
N GLU A 31 1.91 48.00 9.54
CA GLU A 31 2.50 46.66 9.50
C GLU A 31 2.98 46.17 10.88
N GLY A 32 2.97 47.04 11.90
CA GLY A 32 3.36 46.72 13.28
C GLY A 32 4.86 46.83 13.58
N PHE A 33 5.64 47.48 12.72
CA PHE A 33 7.08 47.72 12.91
C PHE A 33 7.34 49.00 13.72
N VAL A 34 8.37 48.95 14.55
CA VAL A 34 8.92 50.08 15.31
C VAL A 34 10.44 50.10 15.11
N LYS A 35 11.04 51.28 14.99
CA LYS A 35 12.50 51.42 14.87
C LYS A 35 13.19 50.98 16.15
N ILE A 36 14.29 50.22 16.00
CA ILE A 36 15.05 49.75 17.16
C ILE A 36 15.71 50.91 17.91
N THR A 37 16.12 51.96 17.21
CA THR A 37 16.66 53.19 17.81
C THR A 37 15.68 53.76 18.83
N ASP A 38 14.41 53.89 18.44
CA ASP A 38 13.36 54.50 19.28
C ASP A 38 13.03 53.59 20.47
N ILE A 39 13.06 52.26 20.27
CA ILE A 39 12.92 51.29 21.36
C ILE A 39 14.07 51.41 22.36
N LEU A 40 15.32 51.51 21.88
CA LEU A 40 16.50 51.60 22.74
C LEU A 40 16.60 52.95 23.45
N GLU A 41 15.98 54.01 22.94
CA GLU A 41 15.86 55.30 23.64
C GLU A 41 14.69 55.34 24.62
N HIS A 42 13.74 54.41 24.51
CA HIS A 42 12.59 54.32 25.39
C HIS A 42 12.98 53.96 26.83
N ARG A 43 12.31 54.56 27.83
CA ARG A 43 12.59 54.41 29.28
C ARG A 43 12.70 52.97 29.81
N PHE A 44 12.10 52.00 29.12
CA PHE A 44 12.17 50.59 29.51
C PHE A 44 13.42 49.85 29.00
N PHE A 45 14.14 50.41 28.01
CA PHE A 45 15.29 49.75 27.38
C PHE A 45 16.57 50.61 27.40
N LYS A 46 16.44 51.93 27.51
CA LYS A 46 17.57 52.86 27.52
C LYS A 46 18.59 52.54 28.61
N GLY A 47 19.84 52.38 28.19
CA GLY A 47 20.97 52.04 29.06
C GLY A 47 20.96 50.62 29.63
N LYS A 48 19.98 49.79 29.25
CA LYS A 48 19.84 48.40 29.75
C LYS A 48 20.07 47.34 28.69
N TYR A 49 19.74 47.64 27.44
CA TYR A 49 19.83 46.69 26.32
C TYR A 49 20.49 47.35 25.12
N THR A 50 21.10 46.53 24.27
CA THR A 50 21.76 46.93 23.02
C THR A 50 21.01 46.36 21.81
N VAL A 51 21.41 46.80 20.61
CA VAL A 51 20.89 46.23 19.35
C VAL A 51 21.18 44.73 19.27
N ASP A 52 22.36 44.29 19.73
CA ASP A 52 22.73 42.88 19.69
C ASP A 52 21.96 42.03 20.70
N ASP A 53 21.54 42.59 21.84
CA ASP A 53 20.62 41.92 22.77
C ASP A 53 19.25 41.69 22.13
N ILE A 54 18.74 42.67 21.38
CA ILE A 54 17.47 42.52 20.64
C ILE A 54 17.63 41.47 19.55
N LYS A 55 18.70 41.53 18.73
CA LYS A 55 18.98 40.50 17.71
C LYS A 55 19.09 39.11 18.33
N ARG A 56 19.79 38.98 19.46
CA ARG A 56 19.91 37.72 20.21
C ARG A 56 18.54 37.23 20.67
N VAL A 57 17.71 38.07 21.27
CA VAL A 57 16.35 37.70 21.73
C VAL A 57 15.43 37.34 20.58
N VAL A 58 15.58 37.93 19.39
CA VAL A 58 14.84 37.53 18.19
C VAL A 58 15.30 36.15 17.72
N ALA A 59 16.61 35.91 17.67
CA ALA A 59 17.20 34.64 17.22
C ALA A 59 16.96 33.47 18.19
N SER A 60 17.02 33.72 19.51
CA SER A 60 16.88 32.71 20.56
C SER A 60 15.42 32.50 21.04
N ASN A 61 14.44 33.14 20.40
CA ASN A 61 13.04 33.03 20.82
C ASN A 61 12.41 31.70 20.41
N ASP A 62 12.25 30.77 21.34
CA ASP A 62 11.57 29.47 21.12
C ASP A 62 10.18 29.62 20.46
N LYS A 63 9.50 30.75 20.69
CA LYS A 63 8.14 31.03 20.17
C LYS A 63 8.11 31.85 18.88
N ARG A 64 9.30 32.22 18.34
CA ARG A 64 9.50 33.06 17.15
C ARG A 64 8.55 34.28 17.12
N ARG A 65 8.50 35.03 18.22
CA ARG A 65 7.51 36.09 18.48
C ARG A 65 7.73 37.38 17.70
N PHE A 66 8.93 37.59 17.21
CA PHE A 66 9.39 38.84 16.65
C PHE A 66 10.03 38.61 15.28
N SER A 67 9.96 39.61 14.42
CA SER A 67 10.72 39.65 13.17
C SER A 67 11.47 40.97 13.07
N LEU A 68 12.63 40.92 12.41
CA LEU A 68 13.45 42.08 12.10
C LEU A 68 13.37 42.37 10.61
N ARG A 69 13.37 43.65 10.25
CA ARG A 69 13.51 44.10 8.87
C ARG A 69 14.55 45.20 8.80
N SER A 70 15.47 45.08 7.84
CA SER A 70 16.38 46.18 7.48
C SER A 70 15.70 47.02 6.41
N THR A 71 15.63 48.33 6.64
CA THR A 71 15.27 49.32 5.61
C THR A 71 16.52 50.09 5.23
N ASP A 72 16.49 50.84 4.12
CA ASP A 72 17.66 51.59 3.60
C ASP A 72 18.26 52.59 4.61
N ARG A 73 17.55 52.90 5.71
CA ARG A 73 17.99 53.88 6.73
C ARG A 73 17.97 53.36 8.17
N ASN A 74 17.23 52.30 8.51
CA ASN A 74 17.07 51.84 9.90
C ASN A 74 16.77 50.33 10.03
N LEU A 75 17.07 49.76 11.20
CA LEU A 75 16.65 48.42 11.61
C LEU A 75 15.37 48.50 12.44
N GLU A 76 14.34 47.75 12.04
CA GLU A 76 13.01 47.75 12.66
C GLU A 76 12.64 46.38 13.22
N ILE A 77 11.78 46.36 14.25
CA ILE A 77 11.25 45.14 14.87
C ILE A 77 9.73 45.18 14.94
N CYS A 78 9.08 44.04 14.70
CA CYS A 78 7.65 43.87 14.89
C CYS A 78 7.33 42.62 15.71
N ALA A 79 6.14 42.57 16.30
CA ALA A 79 5.58 41.32 16.83
C ALA A 79 4.78 40.60 15.75
N ASN A 80 5.02 39.30 15.57
CA ASN A 80 4.45 38.51 14.48
C ASN A 80 2.93 38.25 14.61
N GLN A 81 2.37 38.47 15.80
CA GLN A 81 0.96 38.23 16.13
C GLN A 81 0.60 38.82 17.52
N GLY A 82 -0.70 38.87 17.84
CA GLY A 82 -1.19 39.11 19.21
C GLY A 82 -1.47 40.58 19.57
N HIS A 83 -1.56 41.45 18.57
CA HIS A 83 -1.82 42.88 18.70
C HIS A 83 -3.23 43.20 19.23
N SER A 84 -3.31 44.25 20.05
CA SER A 84 -4.56 44.94 20.43
C SER A 84 -4.62 46.39 19.93
N ILE A 85 -3.54 46.88 19.30
CA ILE A 85 -3.49 48.20 18.66
C ILE A 85 -4.32 48.13 17.37
N LYS A 86 -5.37 48.95 17.27
CA LYS A 86 -6.36 48.86 16.17
C LYS A 86 -5.81 49.30 14.81
N ASP A 87 -4.83 50.20 14.81
CA ASP A 87 -4.19 50.72 13.59
C ASP A 87 -3.31 49.70 12.86
N ILE A 88 -2.98 48.58 13.51
CA ILE A 88 -2.22 47.49 12.90
C ILE A 88 -3.17 46.67 12.03
N THR A 89 -3.25 47.06 10.76
CA THR A 89 -4.19 46.56 9.76
C THR A 89 -3.51 45.80 8.63
N GLU A 90 -2.19 45.98 8.45
CA GLU A 90 -1.39 45.44 7.35
C GLU A 90 -0.33 44.45 7.86
N LEU A 91 -0.62 43.75 8.95
CA LEU A 91 0.27 42.68 9.43
C LEU A 91 0.42 41.63 8.32
N ILE A 92 1.65 41.15 8.09
CA ILE A 92 1.95 40.13 7.07
C ILE A 92 1.24 38.82 7.46
N LEU A 93 0.04 38.64 6.91
CA LEU A 93 -0.88 37.54 7.17
C LEU A 93 -1.25 36.90 5.85
N ILE A 94 -1.03 35.60 5.75
CA ILE A 94 -1.38 34.82 4.55
C ILE A 94 -2.82 34.33 4.72
N PRO A 95 -3.78 34.74 3.87
CA PRO A 95 -5.16 34.27 3.95
C PRO A 95 -5.24 32.76 3.77
N ILE A 96 -6.00 32.09 4.64
CA ILE A 96 -6.32 30.67 4.49
C ILE A 96 -7.61 30.60 3.65
N THR A 97 -7.46 30.42 2.35
CA THR A 97 -8.55 30.41 1.36
C THR A 97 -9.01 29.01 0.97
N GLN A 98 -8.22 27.98 1.30
CA GLN A 98 -8.52 26.58 1.09
C GLN A 98 -8.18 25.79 2.36
N ALA A 99 -8.98 24.78 2.68
CA ALA A 99 -8.83 24.01 3.91
C ALA A 99 -7.55 23.15 3.86
N GLU A 100 -6.43 23.74 4.29
CA GLU A 100 -5.14 23.06 4.41
C GLU A 100 -5.19 21.94 5.46
N THR A 101 -4.21 21.03 5.36
CA THR A 101 -4.14 19.69 5.94
C THR A 101 -3.89 19.62 7.46
N PHE A 102 -4.02 20.73 8.18
CA PHE A 102 -3.70 20.85 9.61
C PHE A 102 -4.93 21.13 10.49
N GLY A 103 -4.85 20.77 11.76
CA GLY A 103 -5.91 21.07 12.74
C GLY A 103 -5.93 22.56 13.10
N VAL A 104 -7.11 23.15 13.28
CA VAL A 104 -7.26 24.49 13.86
C VAL A 104 -7.72 24.34 15.30
N ILE A 105 -6.81 24.47 16.26
CA ILE A 105 -7.06 24.11 17.66
C ILE A 105 -6.88 25.30 18.59
N HIS A 106 -7.86 25.55 19.44
CA HIS A 106 -7.77 26.52 20.53
C HIS A 106 -7.64 25.81 21.88
N GLY A 107 -6.69 26.24 22.70
CA GLY A 107 -6.48 25.71 24.05
C GLY A 107 -6.98 26.67 25.10
N THR A 108 -7.73 26.14 26.07
CA THR A 108 -8.26 26.89 27.19
C THR A 108 -8.22 26.06 28.47
N TYR A 109 -8.69 26.64 29.57
CA TYR A 109 -8.77 25.99 30.88
C TYR A 109 -10.24 25.68 31.21
N PHE A 110 -10.50 24.67 32.05
CA PHE A 110 -11.87 24.24 32.40
C PHE A 110 -12.75 25.38 32.92
N LYS A 111 -12.18 26.30 33.72
CA LYS A 111 -12.90 27.47 34.25
C LYS A 111 -13.51 28.36 33.16
N ASN A 112 -12.90 28.41 31.98
CA ASN A 112 -13.38 29.23 30.85
C ASN A 112 -14.35 28.45 29.95
N TRP A 113 -14.32 27.11 30.00
CA TRP A 113 -15.12 26.25 29.14
C TRP A 113 -16.62 26.48 29.31
N HIS A 114 -17.09 26.67 30.55
CA HIS A 114 -18.51 26.92 30.84
C HIS A 114 -19.08 28.13 30.11
N LYS A 115 -18.24 29.13 29.85
CA LYS A 115 -18.61 30.33 29.09
C LYS A 115 -18.42 30.13 27.59
N ILE A 116 -17.31 29.48 27.19
CA ILE A 116 -17.00 29.25 25.76
C ILE A 116 -18.01 28.30 25.10
N LYS A 117 -18.55 27.31 25.83
CA LYS A 117 -19.54 26.38 25.29
C LYS A 117 -20.86 27.05 24.90
N THR A 118 -21.23 28.16 25.55
CA THR A 118 -22.47 28.89 25.30
C THR A 118 -22.23 30.10 24.40
N GLU A 119 -21.18 30.87 24.67
CA GLU A 119 -20.93 32.16 24.01
C GLU A 119 -19.95 32.08 22.84
N GLY A 120 -19.20 30.98 22.70
CA GLY A 120 -18.17 30.83 21.67
C GLY A 120 -16.79 31.37 22.07
N LEU A 121 -15.85 31.35 21.13
CA LEU A 121 -14.50 31.88 21.30
C LEU A 121 -14.46 33.35 20.90
N SER A 122 -14.08 34.25 21.80
CA SER A 122 -13.98 35.69 21.51
C SER A 122 -12.54 36.16 21.35
N ARG A 123 -12.30 37.07 20.40
CA ARG A 123 -11.01 37.79 20.29
C ARG A 123 -10.73 38.73 21.47
N MET A 124 -11.74 38.99 22.31
CA MET A 124 -11.68 39.95 23.42
C MET A 124 -11.16 41.32 22.93
N ARG A 125 -10.18 41.93 23.62
CA ARG A 125 -9.57 43.20 23.22
C ARG A 125 -8.55 43.08 22.07
N ARG A 126 -8.22 41.87 21.62
CA ARG A 126 -7.21 41.65 20.56
C ARG A 126 -7.83 41.80 19.17
N ASN A 127 -6.98 41.88 18.15
CA ASN A 127 -7.44 41.92 16.76
C ASN A 127 -7.91 40.54 16.27
N HIS A 128 -7.33 39.44 16.80
CA HIS A 128 -7.61 38.07 16.36
C HIS A 128 -7.66 37.06 17.53
N ILE A 129 -8.43 36.00 17.37
CA ILE A 129 -8.39 34.74 18.12
C ILE A 129 -7.20 33.91 17.60
N HIS A 130 -6.47 33.27 18.52
CA HIS A 130 -5.28 32.48 18.22
C HIS A 130 -5.58 30.98 18.24
N PHE A 131 -5.07 30.27 17.24
CA PHE A 131 -5.13 28.81 17.15
C PHE A 131 -3.75 28.22 16.83
N ALA A 132 -3.56 26.98 17.23
CA ALA A 132 -2.41 26.16 16.87
C ALA A 132 -2.77 25.21 15.72
N LYS A 133 -1.75 24.84 14.92
CA LYS A 133 -1.84 23.86 13.82
C LYS A 133 -1.99 22.40 14.29
N GLY A 134 -1.77 22.15 15.59
CA GLY A 134 -1.91 20.87 16.26
C GLY A 134 -1.77 21.02 17.78
N LEU A 135 -1.69 19.91 18.51
CA LEU A 135 -1.54 19.91 19.97
C LEU A 135 -0.07 20.15 20.36
N PRO A 136 0.23 20.70 21.56
CA PRO A 136 1.59 20.99 21.97
C PRO A 136 2.44 19.71 22.09
N THR A 137 1.79 18.55 22.18
CA THR A 137 2.36 17.20 22.15
C THR A 137 2.85 16.76 20.77
N ASP A 138 2.40 17.38 19.68
CA ASP A 138 2.64 16.90 18.31
C ASP A 138 4.02 17.28 17.75
N GLY A 139 4.93 17.74 18.62
CA GLY A 139 6.34 17.98 18.37
C GLY A 139 6.70 19.13 17.40
N ASN A 140 5.89 19.40 16.38
CA ASN A 140 6.23 20.33 15.30
C ASN A 140 5.56 21.71 15.43
N ILE A 141 5.03 22.06 16.60
CA ILE A 141 4.31 23.32 16.80
C ILE A 141 5.15 24.30 17.62
N ILE A 142 5.62 25.33 16.93
CA ILE A 142 6.51 26.36 17.45
C ILE A 142 5.74 27.37 18.34
N SER A 143 4.43 27.59 18.11
CA SER A 143 3.63 28.60 18.83
C SER A 143 2.13 28.48 18.53
N GLY A 144 1.27 29.02 19.41
CA GLY A 144 -0.18 29.16 19.17
C GLY A 144 -1.08 28.83 20.37
N MET A 145 -0.56 28.07 21.34
CA MET A 145 -1.30 27.58 22.50
C MET A 145 -0.37 27.44 23.71
N ARG A 146 -0.91 27.42 24.94
CA ARG A 146 -0.10 27.17 26.14
C ARG A 146 0.00 25.65 26.40
N ASN A 147 1.12 25.21 26.95
CA ASN A 147 1.38 23.78 27.19
C ASN A 147 0.56 23.22 28.38
N ASP A 148 0.04 24.09 29.24
CA ASP A 148 -0.76 23.77 30.42
C ASP A 148 -2.27 23.89 30.19
N CYS A 149 -2.72 24.03 28.93
CA CYS A 149 -4.14 24.05 28.61
C CYS A 149 -4.79 22.71 28.95
N GLN A 150 -6.04 22.76 29.42
CA GLN A 150 -6.79 21.59 29.90
C GLN A 150 -7.90 21.17 28.93
N VAL A 151 -8.35 22.10 28.08
CA VAL A 151 -9.44 21.91 27.13
C VAL A 151 -8.97 22.34 25.74
N TYR A 152 -9.17 21.46 24.76
CA TYR A 152 -8.81 21.67 23.36
C TYR A 152 -10.06 21.73 22.50
N ILE A 153 -10.27 22.84 21.80
CA ILE A 153 -11.43 23.09 20.94
C ILE A 153 -10.94 23.09 19.49
N TYR A 154 -11.44 22.13 18.71
CA TYR A 154 -11.13 22.02 17.29
C TYR A 154 -12.16 22.81 16.49
N ILE A 155 -11.71 23.62 15.54
CA ILE A 155 -12.58 24.42 14.69
C ILE A 155 -12.86 23.67 13.38
N ASN A 156 -14.13 23.65 12.98
CA ASN A 156 -14.56 23.21 11.66
C ASN A 156 -14.22 24.33 10.65
N LEU A 157 -12.96 24.37 10.23
CA LEU A 157 -12.43 25.37 9.32
C LEU A 157 -13.20 25.43 7.99
N PRO A 158 -13.56 24.31 7.32
CA PRO A 158 -14.37 24.35 6.10
C PRO A 158 -15.72 25.04 6.29
N LEU A 159 -16.48 24.68 7.33
CA LEU A 159 -17.77 25.31 7.63
C LEU A 159 -17.60 26.79 7.94
N SER A 160 -16.57 27.13 8.70
CA SER A 160 -16.30 28.51 9.11
C SER A 160 -16.02 29.41 7.90
N ILE A 161 -15.17 28.95 6.96
CA ILE A 161 -14.85 29.70 5.74
C ILE A 161 -16.07 29.78 4.81
N ALA A 162 -16.82 28.68 4.65
CA ALA A 162 -18.02 28.65 3.81
C ALA A 162 -19.10 29.65 4.28
N GLU A 163 -19.19 29.88 5.60
CA GLU A 163 -20.10 30.86 6.20
C GLU A 163 -19.46 32.26 6.38
N GLY A 164 -18.31 32.51 5.75
CA GLY A 164 -17.71 33.84 5.63
C GLY A 164 -16.71 34.23 6.72
N LEU A 165 -16.35 33.34 7.66
CA LEU A 165 -15.29 33.61 8.63
C LEU A 165 -13.91 33.60 7.96
N LYS A 166 -13.09 34.59 8.31
CA LYS A 166 -11.73 34.72 7.78
C LYS A 166 -10.72 34.02 8.68
N PHE A 167 -9.75 33.35 8.08
CA PHE A 167 -8.62 32.76 8.78
C PHE A 167 -7.32 33.13 8.07
N PHE A 168 -6.24 33.26 8.83
CA PHE A 168 -4.94 33.68 8.35
C PHE A 168 -3.82 32.89 9.03
N THR A 169 -2.71 32.70 8.35
CA THR A 169 -1.45 32.20 8.95
C THR A 169 -0.48 33.37 9.11
N SER A 170 0.09 33.53 10.32
CA SER A 170 1.17 34.49 10.57
C SER A 170 2.55 33.95 10.16
N ALA A 171 3.55 34.82 10.07
CA ALA A 171 4.94 34.45 9.77
C ALA A 171 5.53 33.36 10.69
N ASN A 172 5.03 33.25 11.93
CA ASN A 172 5.43 32.22 12.88
C ASN A 172 4.47 31.02 12.95
N GLN A 173 3.71 30.78 11.87
CA GLN A 173 2.83 29.62 11.66
C GLN A 173 1.64 29.51 12.64
N VAL A 174 1.28 30.60 13.32
CA VAL A 174 0.07 30.67 14.17
C VAL A 174 -1.13 31.00 13.31
N ILE A 175 -2.24 30.30 13.55
CA ILE A 175 -3.49 30.58 12.85
C ILE A 175 -4.26 31.67 13.60
N LEU A 176 -4.83 32.60 12.86
CA LEU A 176 -5.51 33.78 13.37
C LEU A 176 -6.88 33.92 12.72
N SER A 177 -7.91 34.28 13.49
CA SER A 177 -9.21 34.67 12.95
C SER A 177 -9.74 35.91 13.65
N PRO A 178 -10.30 36.91 12.94
CA PRO A 178 -10.94 38.05 13.57
C PRO A 178 -12.28 37.68 14.23
N GLY A 179 -12.80 36.47 14.00
CA GLY A 179 -14.17 36.09 14.37
C GLY A 179 -15.20 36.62 13.37
N ASP A 180 -16.48 36.51 13.72
CA ASP A 180 -17.59 37.16 13.03
C ASP A 180 -17.61 38.69 13.30
N GLU A 181 -18.70 39.36 12.94
CA GLU A 181 -18.89 40.80 13.14
C GLU A 181 -18.74 41.21 14.62
N ASP A 182 -19.13 40.33 15.55
CA ASP A 182 -18.99 40.52 17.00
C ASP A 182 -17.59 40.14 17.51
N GLY A 183 -16.71 39.64 16.63
CA GLY A 183 -15.38 39.15 16.97
C GLY A 183 -15.39 37.80 17.67
N VAL A 184 -16.42 36.98 17.40
CA VAL A 184 -16.66 35.69 18.05
C VAL A 184 -16.66 34.56 17.02
N ILE A 185 -16.19 33.38 17.41
CA ILE A 185 -16.45 32.12 16.70
C ILE A 185 -17.45 31.33 17.54
N LYS A 186 -18.69 31.31 17.04
CA LYS A 186 -19.83 30.66 17.71
C LYS A 186 -19.61 29.14 17.86
N PRO A 187 -20.20 28.50 18.88
CA PRO A 187 -20.04 27.05 19.11
C PRO A 187 -20.43 26.16 17.93
N LYS A 188 -21.31 26.63 17.03
CA LYS A 188 -21.67 25.91 15.79
C LYS A 188 -20.49 25.59 14.88
N TYR A 189 -19.38 26.32 15.03
CA TYR A 189 -18.14 26.08 14.29
C TYR A 189 -17.17 25.16 15.01
N PHE A 190 -17.51 24.61 16.19
CA PHE A 190 -16.66 23.69 16.92
C PHE A 190 -16.84 22.27 16.36
N LEU A 191 -15.76 21.71 15.82
CA LEU A 191 -15.73 20.35 15.29
C LEU A 191 -15.76 19.30 16.41
N LYS A 192 -14.99 19.52 17.49
CA LYS A 192 -14.96 18.67 18.68
C LYS A 192 -14.22 19.37 19.83
N VAL A 193 -14.45 18.91 21.06
CA VAL A 193 -13.78 19.43 22.27
C VAL A 193 -13.23 18.29 23.12
N HIS A 194 -11.95 18.38 23.50
CA HIS A 194 -11.22 17.35 24.24
C HIS A 194 -10.69 17.89 25.56
N SER A 195 -10.62 17.04 26.58
CA SER A 195 -9.90 17.28 27.84
C SER A 195 -8.48 16.71 27.78
N SER A 196 -7.52 17.35 28.45
CA SER A 196 -6.15 16.86 28.62
C SER A 196 -6.05 15.50 29.34
N ASN A 197 -7.10 15.07 30.03
CA ASN A 197 -7.08 13.90 30.93
C ASN A 197 -7.69 12.64 30.30
N GLY A 198 -8.00 12.65 29.00
CA GLY A 198 -8.59 11.49 28.30
C GLY A 198 -10.04 11.14 28.68
N GLN A 199 -10.65 11.79 29.66
CA GLN A 199 -12.07 11.62 29.98
C GLN A 199 -12.98 12.28 28.93
N LYS A 200 -13.88 11.46 28.35
CA LYS A 200 -15.04 11.70 27.49
C LYS A 200 -15.03 12.96 26.60
N ALA A 201 -15.09 12.73 25.29
CA ALA A 201 -15.63 13.70 24.34
C ALA A 201 -17.03 14.13 24.80
N MET A 202 -17.21 15.40 25.15
CA MET A 202 -18.54 16.00 25.17
C MET A 202 -18.74 16.60 23.78
N GLU A 203 -19.59 15.97 22.97
CA GLU A 203 -20.16 16.63 21.81
C GLU A 203 -20.80 17.94 22.29
N ALA A 204 -20.43 19.07 21.66
CA ALA A 204 -21.04 20.33 21.97
C ALA A 204 -22.52 20.28 21.54
N GLY A 205 -23.39 20.02 22.51
CA GLY A 205 -24.81 20.39 22.63
C GLY A 205 -25.65 20.38 21.36
N GLU A 206 -26.63 19.48 21.34
CA GLU A 206 -27.98 19.65 20.81
C GLU A 206 -28.30 21.09 20.36
N ASN A 207 -28.22 21.36 19.06
CA ASN A 207 -29.01 22.43 18.46
C ASN A 207 -29.93 21.78 17.45
N LYS A 208 -31.18 21.58 17.90
CA LYS A 208 -32.34 21.44 17.02
C LYS A 208 -32.29 22.61 16.04
N ILE A 209 -31.88 22.34 14.81
CA ILE A 209 -32.32 23.16 13.70
C ILE A 209 -33.81 22.87 13.61
N ALA A 210 -34.63 23.85 14.02
CA ALA A 210 -35.99 23.93 13.53
C ALA A 210 -35.89 23.97 12.01
N ILE A 211 -36.15 22.81 11.39
CA ILE A 211 -36.30 22.68 9.96
C ILE A 211 -37.61 23.41 9.61
N GLY A 212 -37.50 24.72 9.44
CA GLY A 212 -38.43 25.46 8.63
C GLY A 212 -38.26 24.97 7.20
N SER A 213 -39.24 24.19 6.73
CA SER A 213 -39.48 23.84 5.33
C SER A 213 -38.36 23.05 4.60
N GLU A 214 -38.09 21.82 5.01
CA GLU A 214 -37.48 20.78 4.14
C GLU A 214 -38.51 20.25 3.14
N HIS A 215 -38.87 21.04 2.14
CA HIS A 215 -39.59 20.53 0.97
C HIS A 215 -38.99 20.90 -0.39
N ASN A 216 -37.85 21.60 -0.46
CA ASN A 216 -37.36 22.11 -1.75
C ASN A 216 -35.88 21.91 -2.08
N LEU A 217 -35.15 20.99 -1.43
CA LEU A 217 -33.75 20.71 -1.79
C LEU A 217 -33.46 19.23 -2.11
N HIS A 218 -34.38 18.56 -2.80
CA HIS A 218 -34.21 17.18 -3.26
C HIS A 218 -33.98 17.02 -4.79
N ASN A 219 -33.80 18.10 -5.56
CA ASN A 219 -33.98 18.04 -7.02
C ASN A 219 -32.82 18.46 -7.94
N ASN A 220 -31.55 18.52 -7.52
CA ASN A 220 -30.47 18.94 -8.46
C ASN A 220 -29.24 18.01 -8.52
N LEU A 221 -29.48 16.73 -8.80
CA LEU A 221 -28.53 15.91 -9.55
C LEU A 221 -29.27 15.40 -10.79
N LYS A 222 -29.04 16.05 -11.94
CA LYS A 222 -29.77 15.79 -13.19
C LYS A 222 -29.47 14.38 -13.72
N ILE A 223 -30.33 13.43 -13.33
CA ILE A 223 -30.38 12.06 -13.84
C ILE A 223 -30.89 12.12 -15.30
N GLN A 224 -30.09 11.63 -16.25
CA GLN A 224 -30.39 11.70 -17.69
C GLN A 224 -30.87 10.36 -18.27
N SER A 225 -31.15 9.37 -17.42
CA SER A 225 -31.48 8.00 -17.81
C SER A 225 -32.77 7.53 -17.13
N LEU A 226 -33.62 6.85 -17.89
CA LEU A 226 -34.91 6.30 -17.45
C LEU A 226 -34.89 4.78 -17.47
N TYR A 227 -35.65 4.18 -16.55
CA TYR A 227 -35.93 2.77 -16.48
C TYR A 227 -37.39 2.51 -16.90
N VAL A 228 -37.59 1.62 -17.87
CA VAL A 228 -38.90 1.35 -18.47
C VAL A 228 -39.24 -0.13 -18.40
N LYS A 229 -40.46 -0.47 -17.99
CA LYS A 229 -41.01 -1.84 -17.91
C LYS A 229 -42.43 -1.91 -18.45
N GLY A 230 -42.91 -3.12 -18.75
CA GLY A 230 -44.32 -3.39 -19.10
C GLY A 230 -44.65 -3.40 -20.59
N TYR A 231 -43.63 -3.39 -21.47
CA TYR A 231 -43.78 -3.55 -22.91
C TYR A 231 -43.61 -5.02 -23.36
N PHE A 232 -44.02 -5.36 -24.59
CA PHE A 232 -43.90 -6.72 -25.15
C PHE A 232 -42.44 -7.07 -25.52
N ASN A 233 -42.10 -8.35 -25.62
CA ASN A 233 -40.84 -8.73 -26.26
C ASN A 233 -40.95 -8.46 -27.79
N ASN A 234 -39.87 -7.99 -28.43
CA ASN A 234 -39.78 -7.66 -29.87
C ASN A 234 -40.42 -6.33 -30.35
N VAL A 235 -40.54 -5.33 -29.47
CA VAL A 235 -41.02 -3.97 -29.84
C VAL A 235 -40.00 -2.86 -29.50
N GLN A 236 -38.71 -3.22 -29.41
CA GLN A 236 -37.63 -2.34 -28.95
C GLN A 236 -37.53 -1.05 -29.77
N SER A 237 -37.46 -1.14 -31.11
CA SER A 237 -37.30 0.04 -31.97
C SER A 237 -38.48 1.00 -31.88
N GLN A 238 -39.70 0.47 -31.77
CA GLN A 238 -40.92 1.26 -31.63
C GLN A 238 -41.02 1.90 -30.23
N LEU A 239 -40.45 1.25 -29.20
CA LEU A 239 -40.36 1.82 -27.86
C LEU A 239 -39.36 3.00 -27.83
N VAL A 240 -38.23 2.89 -28.53
CA VAL A 240 -37.29 4.03 -28.69
C VAL A 240 -37.96 5.18 -29.43
N GLU A 241 -38.68 4.89 -30.51
CA GLU A 241 -39.42 5.90 -31.28
C GLU A 241 -40.51 6.59 -30.44
N TYR A 242 -41.19 5.84 -29.57
CA TYR A 242 -42.14 6.43 -28.61
C TYR A 242 -41.44 7.42 -27.67
N PHE A 243 -40.30 7.04 -27.08
CA PHE A 243 -39.59 7.92 -26.14
C PHE A 243 -38.83 9.06 -26.82
N SER A 244 -38.45 8.95 -28.10
CA SER A 244 -37.77 10.02 -28.83
C SER A 244 -38.69 11.23 -29.07
N THR A 245 -40.01 11.05 -28.99
CA THR A 245 -40.98 12.16 -29.03
C THR A 245 -40.81 13.15 -27.86
N PHE A 246 -40.21 12.73 -26.75
CA PHE A 246 -39.97 13.58 -25.57
C PHE A 246 -38.62 14.30 -25.62
N GLY A 247 -37.70 13.85 -26.48
CA GLY A 247 -36.35 14.40 -26.62
C GLY A 247 -35.40 13.45 -27.32
N ASN A 248 -34.20 13.94 -27.64
CA ASN A 248 -33.22 13.14 -28.36
C ASN A 248 -32.61 12.04 -27.45
N ILE A 249 -32.64 10.80 -27.92
CA ILE A 249 -32.12 9.63 -27.20
C ILE A 249 -30.68 9.38 -27.64
N THR A 250 -29.75 9.36 -26.69
CA THR A 250 -28.33 9.11 -26.96
C THR A 250 -27.97 7.63 -26.89
N ARG A 251 -28.57 6.90 -25.95
CA ARG A 251 -28.33 5.48 -25.73
C ARG A 251 -29.61 4.78 -25.28
N ASN A 252 -29.73 3.51 -25.65
CA ASN A 252 -30.78 2.63 -25.16
C ASN A 252 -30.20 1.23 -24.91
N HIS A 253 -30.73 0.55 -23.90
CA HIS A 253 -30.36 -0.83 -23.56
C HIS A 253 -31.62 -1.62 -23.25
N PHE A 254 -31.67 -2.88 -23.71
CA PHE A 254 -32.81 -3.76 -23.52
C PHE A 254 -32.40 -5.03 -22.80
N GLY A 255 -33.02 -5.29 -21.65
CA GLY A 255 -32.95 -6.56 -20.94
C GLY A 255 -34.30 -7.32 -21.00
N PRO A 256 -34.38 -8.50 -20.38
CA PRO A 256 -35.61 -9.32 -20.38
C PRO A 256 -36.77 -8.57 -19.70
N GLY A 257 -37.66 -7.98 -20.50
CA GLY A 257 -38.85 -7.25 -20.04
C GLY A 257 -38.60 -5.85 -19.47
N PHE A 258 -37.40 -5.26 -19.65
CA PHE A 258 -37.10 -3.88 -19.24
C PHE A 258 -36.12 -3.17 -20.18
N ALA A 259 -36.18 -1.85 -20.21
CA ALA A 259 -35.29 -1.01 -21.01
C ALA A 259 -34.69 0.14 -20.19
N PHE A 260 -33.50 0.59 -20.57
CA PHE A 260 -32.93 1.86 -20.16
C PHE A 260 -32.92 2.82 -21.35
N ILE A 261 -33.36 4.06 -21.13
CA ILE A 261 -33.42 5.09 -22.17
C ILE A 261 -32.68 6.34 -21.66
N ASP A 262 -31.60 6.71 -22.35
CA ASP A 262 -30.76 7.85 -22.00
C ASP A 262 -31.04 9.01 -22.94
N PHE A 263 -31.41 10.17 -22.38
CA PHE A 263 -31.66 11.39 -23.15
C PHE A 263 -30.41 12.26 -23.23
N SER A 264 -30.29 13.06 -24.30
CA SER A 264 -29.19 14.03 -24.44
C SER A 264 -29.29 15.18 -23.45
N ASP A 265 -30.49 15.45 -22.92
CA ASP A 265 -30.74 16.54 -22.00
C ASP A 265 -31.68 16.15 -20.84
N PRO A 266 -31.53 16.79 -19.67
CA PRO A 266 -32.34 16.53 -18.48
C PRO A 266 -33.81 16.93 -18.61
N ASN A 267 -34.12 17.94 -19.44
CA ASN A 267 -35.48 18.46 -19.56
C ASN A 267 -36.38 17.43 -20.26
N SER A 268 -35.81 16.64 -21.17
CA SER A 268 -36.48 15.51 -21.81
C SER A 268 -36.91 14.44 -20.81
N VAL A 269 -36.08 14.14 -19.80
CA VAL A 269 -36.44 13.23 -18.71
C VAL A 269 -37.58 13.80 -17.85
N GLU A 270 -37.53 15.09 -17.52
CA GLU A 270 -38.61 15.77 -16.79
C GLU A 270 -39.93 15.75 -17.57
N LYS A 271 -39.89 15.94 -18.90
CA LYS A 271 -41.07 15.84 -19.76
C LYS A 271 -41.69 14.44 -19.71
N VAL A 272 -40.87 13.39 -19.79
CA VAL A 272 -41.36 12.01 -19.64
C VAL A 272 -41.98 11.82 -18.26
N MET A 273 -41.29 12.24 -17.19
CA MET A 273 -41.77 12.02 -15.81
C MET A 273 -42.99 12.87 -15.42
N SER A 274 -43.22 13.99 -16.12
CA SER A 274 -44.44 14.80 -15.97
C SER A 274 -45.69 14.12 -16.53
N HIS A 275 -45.55 13.15 -17.44
CA HIS A 275 -46.66 12.37 -17.96
C HIS A 275 -47.09 11.31 -16.94
N LYS A 276 -48.27 11.50 -16.35
CA LYS A 276 -48.78 10.63 -15.27
C LYS A 276 -48.99 9.16 -15.69
N VAL A 277 -49.24 8.91 -16.98
CA VAL A 277 -49.48 7.55 -17.51
C VAL A 277 -48.89 7.44 -18.91
N HIS A 278 -48.03 6.45 -19.11
CA HIS A 278 -47.53 6.05 -20.42
C HIS A 278 -48.28 4.82 -20.90
N ILE A 279 -48.92 4.90 -22.07
CA ILE A 279 -49.60 3.76 -22.71
C ILE A 279 -48.90 3.49 -24.03
N PHE A 280 -48.40 2.28 -24.20
CA PHE A 280 -47.70 1.86 -25.40
C PHE A 280 -48.27 0.53 -25.88
N LYS A 281 -48.78 0.51 -27.13
CA LYS A 281 -49.45 -0.65 -27.74
C LYS A 281 -50.52 -1.29 -26.83
N GLY A 282 -51.36 -0.46 -26.22
CA GLY A 282 -52.47 -0.90 -25.36
C GLY A 282 -52.07 -1.37 -23.96
N ARG A 283 -50.78 -1.27 -23.57
CA ARG A 283 -50.31 -1.57 -22.21
C ARG A 283 -49.77 -0.34 -21.51
N LYS A 284 -50.03 -0.26 -20.20
CA LYS A 284 -49.44 0.77 -19.34
C LYS A 284 -47.97 0.44 -19.09
N LEU A 285 -47.09 1.37 -19.43
CA LEU A 285 -45.67 1.28 -19.12
C LEU A 285 -45.42 1.73 -17.67
N TYR A 286 -44.48 1.07 -17.02
CA TYR A 286 -43.87 1.55 -15.79
C TYR A 286 -42.60 2.32 -16.16
N VAL A 287 -42.53 3.59 -15.78
CA VAL A 287 -41.39 4.47 -16.06
C VAL A 287 -40.92 5.05 -14.73
N ASP A 288 -39.63 4.88 -14.40
CA ASP A 288 -38.99 5.48 -13.22
C ASP A 288 -37.60 6.00 -13.60
N TYR A 289 -36.99 6.84 -12.76
CA TYR A 289 -35.60 7.27 -12.94
C TYR A 289 -34.67 6.05 -12.91
N ASN A 290 -33.69 5.99 -13.81
CA ASN A 290 -32.65 4.96 -13.74
C ASN A 290 -31.71 5.28 -12.57
N ARG A 291 -31.94 4.62 -11.44
CA ARG A 291 -31.13 4.79 -10.22
C ARG A 291 -29.75 4.13 -10.29
N ASN A 292 -29.43 3.48 -11.42
CA ASN A 292 -28.16 2.80 -11.68
C ASN A 292 -27.22 3.58 -12.64
N SER A 293 -27.62 4.74 -13.18
CA SER A 293 -26.78 5.52 -14.11
C SER A 293 -25.69 6.36 -13.44
N ILE A 294 -25.45 6.20 -12.14
CA ILE A 294 -24.18 6.62 -11.54
C ILE A 294 -23.17 5.53 -11.90
N ARG A 295 -22.47 5.75 -13.04
CA ARG A 295 -21.35 4.99 -13.59
C ARG A 295 -21.24 3.55 -13.04
N VAL A 296 -21.62 2.58 -13.87
CA VAL A 296 -20.93 1.27 -13.85
C VAL A 296 -19.44 1.57 -13.69
N PRO A 297 -18.72 0.99 -12.71
CA PRO A 297 -17.30 1.27 -12.56
C PRO A 297 -16.66 1.04 -13.93
N VAL A 298 -16.08 2.10 -14.48
CA VAL A 298 -15.27 2.01 -15.69
C VAL A 298 -14.32 0.85 -15.45
N ASN A 299 -14.24 -0.07 -16.42
CA ASN A 299 -13.46 -1.28 -16.30
C ASN A 299 -12.11 -0.93 -15.66
N SER A 300 -11.89 -1.37 -14.41
CA SER A 300 -10.86 -0.74 -13.57
C SER A 300 -9.48 -0.90 -14.20
N GLU A 301 -9.28 -1.96 -14.97
CA GLU A 301 -8.07 -2.24 -15.73
C GLU A 301 -7.85 -1.25 -16.88
N GLU A 302 -8.90 -0.85 -17.60
CA GLU A 302 -8.80 0.08 -18.72
C GLU A 302 -8.53 1.53 -18.25
N THR A 303 -9.16 1.94 -17.15
CA THR A 303 -8.84 3.24 -16.52
C THR A 303 -7.40 3.28 -16.00
N GLN A 304 -6.93 2.17 -15.44
CA GLN A 304 -5.55 2.06 -14.93
C GLN A 304 -4.53 2.03 -16.05
N LYS A 305 -4.83 1.37 -17.17
CA LYS A 305 -4.01 1.36 -18.37
C LYS A 305 -3.88 2.77 -18.94
N ASN A 306 -4.99 3.50 -19.05
CA ASN A 306 -4.99 4.89 -19.52
C ASN A 306 -4.16 5.83 -18.61
N ILE A 307 -4.26 5.66 -17.28
CA ILE A 307 -3.43 6.42 -16.32
C ILE A 307 -1.95 6.07 -16.48
N HIS A 308 -1.63 4.78 -16.65
CA HIS A 308 -0.25 4.34 -16.83
C HIS A 308 0.36 4.91 -18.12
N GLU A 309 -0.36 4.84 -19.25
CA GLU A 309 0.08 5.42 -20.53
C GLU A 309 0.25 6.95 -20.44
N ALA A 310 -0.64 7.65 -19.72
CA ALA A 310 -0.51 9.09 -19.46
C ALA A 310 0.71 9.43 -18.60
N ILE A 311 1.05 8.60 -17.61
CA ILE A 311 2.26 8.77 -16.80
C ILE A 311 3.49 8.54 -17.67
N VAL A 312 3.54 7.44 -18.41
CA VAL A 312 4.69 7.06 -19.25
C VAL A 312 5.00 8.15 -20.28
N SER A 313 3.99 8.65 -20.99
CA SER A 313 4.16 9.71 -22.01
C SER A 313 4.67 11.03 -21.43
N LYS A 314 4.29 11.40 -20.19
CA LYS A 314 4.83 12.61 -19.54
C LYS A 314 6.21 12.39 -18.92
N LEU A 315 6.56 11.16 -18.54
CA LEU A 315 7.88 10.83 -18.01
C LEU A 315 8.94 10.69 -19.10
N GLU A 316 8.57 10.20 -20.29
CA GLU A 316 9.49 9.95 -21.42
C GLU A 316 10.43 11.12 -21.78
N PRO A 317 9.98 12.38 -21.87
CA PRO A 317 10.85 13.49 -22.22
C PRO A 317 11.72 14.01 -21.07
N LEU A 318 11.55 13.52 -19.84
CA LEU A 318 12.25 14.01 -18.65
C LEU A 318 13.55 13.22 -18.45
N ASP A 319 14.64 13.91 -18.13
CA ASP A 319 15.96 13.32 -17.86
C ASP A 319 16.41 13.43 -16.39
N ASN A 320 15.64 14.15 -15.57
CA ASN A 320 15.95 14.44 -14.17
C ASN A 320 14.97 13.75 -13.21
N PHE A 321 15.51 13.04 -12.21
CA PHE A 321 14.71 12.28 -11.23
C PHE A 321 13.69 13.13 -10.45
N ASP A 322 14.05 14.35 -10.04
CA ASP A 322 13.14 15.20 -9.27
C ASP A 322 11.98 15.67 -10.15
N GLN A 323 12.23 16.00 -11.42
CA GLN A 323 11.20 16.34 -12.38
C GLN A 323 10.29 15.15 -12.68
N GLU A 324 10.88 13.97 -12.92
CA GLU A 324 10.12 12.72 -13.06
C GLU A 324 9.22 12.50 -11.84
N PHE A 325 9.73 12.71 -10.63
CA PHE A 325 8.97 12.51 -9.40
C PHE A 325 7.81 13.50 -9.29
N PHE A 326 8.03 14.80 -9.54
CA PHE A 326 6.95 15.79 -9.47
C PHE A 326 5.85 15.50 -10.48
N CYS A 327 6.21 15.11 -11.70
CA CYS A 327 5.26 14.68 -12.73
C CYS A 327 4.47 13.43 -12.28
N LEU A 328 5.16 12.42 -11.73
CA LEU A 328 4.53 11.21 -11.23
C LEU A 328 3.56 11.52 -10.08
N ALA A 329 3.98 12.36 -9.12
CA ALA A 329 3.20 12.71 -7.94
C ALA A 329 1.93 13.49 -8.30
N ASP A 330 2.01 14.43 -9.25
CA ASP A 330 0.89 15.23 -9.76
C ASP A 330 -0.22 14.36 -10.37
N ILE A 331 0.14 13.25 -11.04
CA ILE A 331 -0.83 12.34 -11.64
C ILE A 331 -1.38 11.32 -10.62
N LEU A 332 -0.51 10.78 -9.76
CA LEU A 332 -0.88 9.70 -8.84
C LEU A 332 -1.68 10.18 -7.64
N GLN A 333 -1.34 11.35 -7.10
CA GLN A 333 -1.99 11.90 -5.92
C GLN A 333 -3.10 12.85 -6.37
N PRO A 334 -4.37 12.62 -6.00
CA PRO A 334 -5.41 13.62 -6.17
C PRO A 334 -5.09 14.85 -5.32
N ASP A 335 -5.71 16.00 -5.60
CA ASP A 335 -5.67 17.13 -4.68
C ASP A 335 -6.11 16.64 -3.28
N PHE A 336 -5.20 16.78 -2.33
CA PHE A 336 -5.41 16.36 -0.97
C PHE A 336 -6.58 17.14 -0.35
N SER A 337 -6.79 18.41 -0.72
CA SER A 337 -7.87 19.24 -0.21
C SER A 337 -9.24 18.68 -0.62
N GLU A 338 -9.38 18.34 -1.91
CA GLU A 338 -10.61 17.76 -2.47
C GLU A 338 -10.89 16.36 -1.88
N SER A 339 -9.87 15.52 -1.81
CA SER A 339 -9.99 14.16 -1.27
C SER A 339 -10.37 14.17 0.21
N PHE A 340 -9.72 15.02 1.00
CA PHE A 340 -10.02 15.18 2.42
C PHE A 340 -11.46 15.63 2.66
N SER A 341 -11.93 16.60 1.87
CA SER A 341 -13.32 17.07 1.92
C SER A 341 -14.30 15.92 1.63
N ARG A 342 -14.08 15.18 0.54
CA ARG A 342 -14.90 14.02 0.17
C ARG A 342 -14.89 12.92 1.24
N TYR A 343 -13.77 12.67 1.90
CA TYR A 343 -13.70 11.70 3.00
C TYR A 343 -14.50 12.15 4.23
N ASN A 344 -14.45 13.44 4.58
CA ASN A 344 -15.22 13.96 5.71
C ASN A 344 -16.73 13.92 5.44
N ILE A 345 -17.14 14.25 4.22
CA ILE A 345 -18.52 14.13 3.75
C ILE A 345 -19.02 12.68 3.90
N LEU A 346 -18.23 11.69 3.45
CA LEU A 346 -18.53 10.27 3.62
C LEU A 346 -18.68 9.86 5.09
N CYS A 347 -17.74 10.28 5.96
CA CYS A 347 -17.78 9.94 7.38
C CYS A 347 -18.99 10.56 8.09
N ALA A 348 -19.32 11.82 7.77
CA ALA A 348 -20.48 12.50 8.33
C ALA A 348 -21.78 11.81 7.89
N ASP A 349 -21.91 11.42 6.63
CA ASP A 349 -23.09 10.69 6.14
C ASP A 349 -23.22 9.32 6.79
N LEU A 350 -22.13 8.58 6.95
CA LEU A 350 -22.14 7.33 7.70
C LEU A 350 -22.59 7.54 9.14
N TYR A 351 -22.05 8.53 9.84
CA TYR A 351 -22.46 8.83 11.21
C TYR A 351 -23.95 9.19 11.29
N ASN A 352 -24.45 10.04 10.38
CA ASN A 352 -25.85 10.46 10.36
C ASN A 352 -26.82 9.31 10.06
N VAL A 353 -26.45 8.42 9.13
CA VAL A 353 -27.26 7.24 8.78
C VAL A 353 -27.32 6.25 9.95
N LEU A 354 -26.21 6.09 10.67
CA LEU A 354 -26.07 5.07 11.69
C LEU A 354 -26.47 5.54 13.08
N GLY A 355 -26.33 6.83 13.39
CA GLY A 355 -26.55 7.39 14.74
C GLY A 355 -27.95 7.13 15.29
N ARG A 356 -28.97 7.06 14.44
CA ARG A 356 -30.34 6.69 14.88
C ARG A 356 -30.45 5.24 15.36
N ALA A 357 -29.70 4.33 14.74
CA ALA A 357 -29.72 2.90 15.07
C ALA A 357 -28.67 2.55 16.15
N TYR A 358 -27.57 3.30 16.17
CA TYR A 358 -26.39 3.10 17.01
C TYR A 358 -25.92 4.48 17.54
N PRO A 359 -26.50 4.97 18.66
CA PRO A 359 -26.24 6.32 19.17
C PRO A 359 -24.76 6.60 19.48
N ASP A 360 -24.02 5.59 19.94
CA ASP A 360 -22.61 5.73 20.32
C ASP A 360 -21.63 5.37 19.19
N VAL A 361 -22.10 5.21 17.95
CA VAL A 361 -21.27 4.78 16.82
C VAL A 361 -20.12 5.75 16.58
N VAL A 362 -18.91 5.22 16.41
CA VAL A 362 -17.75 6.03 16.00
C VAL A 362 -17.22 5.51 14.67
N VAL A 363 -17.01 6.43 13.74
CA VAL A 363 -16.52 6.16 12.39
C VAL A 363 -15.02 6.41 12.33
N HIS A 364 -14.23 5.36 12.15
CA HIS A 364 -12.76 5.44 12.05
C HIS A 364 -12.32 5.14 10.62
N ARG A 365 -11.69 6.11 9.94
CA ARG A 365 -11.02 5.85 8.66
C ARG A 365 -9.64 5.27 8.89
N PHE A 366 -9.24 4.33 8.05
CA PHE A 366 -7.90 3.79 8.06
C PHE A 366 -7.41 3.47 6.64
N GLY A 367 -6.29 2.76 6.56
CA GLY A 367 -5.68 2.33 5.32
C GLY A 367 -5.06 3.49 4.55
N SER A 368 -5.04 3.35 3.22
CA SER A 368 -4.36 4.30 2.33
C SER A 368 -4.96 5.72 2.37
N SER A 369 -6.22 5.86 2.79
CA SER A 369 -6.89 7.16 3.00
C SER A 369 -6.35 7.95 4.20
N LEU A 370 -5.72 7.28 5.17
CA LEU A 370 -5.12 7.90 6.35
C LEU A 370 -3.60 8.07 6.17
N THR A 371 -2.93 7.07 5.59
CA THR A 371 -1.45 7.06 5.48
C THR A 371 -0.92 8.03 4.42
N GLY A 372 -1.79 8.64 3.61
CA GLY A 372 -1.39 9.53 2.52
C GLY A 372 -0.81 8.80 1.31
N LEU A 373 -1.05 7.48 1.22
CA LEU A 373 -0.62 6.61 0.13
C LEU A 373 -1.75 6.31 -0.88
N ALA A 374 -2.95 6.88 -0.72
CA ALA A 374 -4.06 6.69 -1.65
C ALA A 374 -3.73 7.27 -3.04
N PHE A 375 -4.07 6.51 -4.09
CA PHE A 375 -4.19 7.01 -5.46
C PHE A 375 -5.63 7.48 -5.71
N GLY A 376 -5.86 8.33 -6.72
CA GLY A 376 -7.11 9.09 -6.93
C GLY A 376 -8.43 8.31 -6.89
N ASN A 377 -8.43 7.01 -7.17
CA ASN A 377 -9.60 6.14 -7.17
C ASN A 377 -9.54 5.01 -6.12
N SER A 378 -8.72 5.16 -5.08
CA SER A 378 -8.58 4.13 -4.03
C SER A 378 -9.83 4.00 -3.17
N ASP A 379 -10.15 2.76 -2.80
CA ASP A 379 -11.18 2.46 -1.80
C ASP A 379 -10.85 3.13 -0.45
N VAL A 380 -11.87 3.51 0.30
CA VAL A 380 -11.74 4.02 1.67
C VAL A 380 -12.12 2.92 2.67
N ASP A 381 -11.15 2.51 3.48
CA ASP A 381 -11.35 1.53 4.54
C ASP A 381 -11.90 2.21 5.80
N ILE A 382 -12.98 1.66 6.36
CA ILE A 382 -13.70 2.21 7.50
C ILE A 382 -13.92 1.12 8.56
N TYR A 383 -13.64 1.46 9.80
CA TYR A 383 -14.01 0.69 10.98
C TYR A 383 -15.11 1.44 11.74
N LEU A 384 -16.20 0.74 12.08
CA LEU A 384 -17.26 1.28 12.93
C LEU A 384 -17.17 0.64 14.31
N SER A 385 -16.93 1.44 15.36
CA SER A 385 -17.02 0.98 16.74
C SER A 385 -18.41 1.21 17.32
N ASN A 386 -18.73 0.54 18.42
CA ASN A 386 -19.98 0.69 19.18
C ASN A 386 -21.26 0.37 18.39
N VAL A 387 -21.16 -0.52 17.41
CA VAL A 387 -22.32 -1.02 16.65
C VAL A 387 -22.91 -2.23 17.39
N SER A 388 -23.98 -2.06 18.18
CA SER A 388 -24.59 -3.16 18.96
C SER A 388 -26.11 -3.24 18.95
N ARG A 389 -26.62 -4.46 18.68
CA ARG A 389 -27.88 -5.09 19.19
C ARG A 389 -27.86 -6.66 19.16
N SER A 390 -26.76 -7.32 18.77
CA SER A 390 -26.65 -8.79 18.59
C SER A 390 -25.19 -9.25 18.83
N LYS A 391 -24.94 -10.51 19.18
CA LYS A 391 -23.58 -11.10 19.30
C LYS A 391 -23.01 -11.62 17.96
N ASP A 392 -23.83 -11.73 16.91
CA ASP A 392 -23.44 -12.28 15.60
C ASP A 392 -23.00 -11.16 14.64
N GLU A 393 -21.70 -11.08 14.36
CA GLU A 393 -21.08 -10.07 13.50
C GLU A 393 -21.60 -10.11 12.05
N VAL A 394 -21.90 -11.29 11.51
CA VAL A 394 -22.40 -11.41 10.13
C VAL A 394 -23.82 -10.86 10.06
N LYS A 395 -24.67 -11.17 11.05
CA LYS A 395 -26.02 -10.57 11.15
C LYS A 395 -25.95 -9.05 11.30
N LYS A 396 -24.99 -8.53 12.08
CA LYS A 396 -24.77 -7.07 12.18
C LYS A 396 -24.44 -6.45 10.83
N LEU A 397 -23.55 -7.06 10.03
CA LEU A 397 -23.21 -6.56 8.69
C LEU A 397 -24.42 -6.56 7.74
N TRP A 398 -25.28 -7.58 7.81
CA TRP A 398 -26.54 -7.59 7.04
C TRP A 398 -27.52 -6.51 7.51
N GLY A 399 -27.59 -6.25 8.82
CA GLY A 399 -28.35 -5.12 9.37
C GLY A 399 -27.81 -3.77 8.89
N LEU A 400 -26.49 -3.59 8.95
CA LEU A 400 -25.78 -2.42 8.44
C LEU A 400 -26.08 -2.20 6.96
N LYS A 401 -25.95 -3.23 6.12
CA LYS A 401 -26.32 -3.17 4.69
C LYS A 401 -27.75 -2.64 4.50
N LYS A 402 -28.73 -3.12 5.27
CA LYS A 402 -30.11 -2.66 5.18
C LYS A 402 -30.25 -1.17 5.52
N LEU A 403 -29.58 -0.71 6.58
CA LEU A 403 -29.59 0.70 6.97
C LEU A 403 -28.96 1.60 5.90
N LEU A 404 -27.78 1.22 5.40
CA LEU A 404 -27.09 1.94 4.32
C LEU A 404 -27.95 2.05 3.07
N MET A 405 -28.56 0.95 2.62
CA MET A 405 -29.43 0.94 1.45
C MET A 405 -30.71 1.78 1.64
N ARG A 406 -31.31 1.76 2.85
CA ARG A 406 -32.51 2.53 3.18
C ARG A 406 -32.26 4.04 3.21
N SER A 407 -31.03 4.47 3.50
CA SER A 407 -30.68 5.90 3.52
C SER A 407 -30.76 6.56 2.14
N GLY A 408 -30.66 5.79 1.06
CA GLY A 408 -30.52 6.33 -0.30
C GLY A 408 -29.15 6.94 -0.61
N LEU A 409 -28.27 7.14 0.37
CA LEU A 409 -26.93 7.72 0.20
C LEU A 409 -25.88 6.70 -0.24
N PHE A 410 -26.14 5.41 -0.01
CA PHE A 410 -25.25 4.31 -0.37
C PHE A 410 -25.91 3.39 -1.40
N THR A 411 -25.09 2.81 -2.27
CA THR A 411 -25.52 1.81 -3.27
C THR A 411 -24.49 0.68 -3.37
N ASN A 412 -24.80 -0.35 -4.16
CA ASN A 412 -23.93 -1.51 -4.39
C ASN A 412 -23.44 -2.17 -3.08
N CYS A 413 -24.30 -2.21 -2.05
CA CYS A 413 -23.93 -2.76 -0.75
C CYS A 413 -23.82 -4.29 -0.79
N LEU A 414 -22.59 -4.80 -0.69
CA LEU A 414 -22.26 -6.23 -0.71
C LEU A 414 -21.62 -6.65 0.61
N VAL A 415 -22.20 -7.66 1.27
CA VAL A 415 -21.61 -8.26 2.49
C VAL A 415 -20.62 -9.35 2.06
N ILE A 416 -19.37 -9.24 2.49
CA ILE A 416 -18.33 -10.26 2.32
C ILE A 416 -18.11 -10.92 3.68
N ALA A 417 -18.85 -11.99 3.95
CA ALA A 417 -18.89 -12.64 5.26
C ALA A 417 -17.77 -13.69 5.47
N ALA A 418 -17.25 -14.29 4.39
CA ALA A 418 -16.33 -15.43 4.47
C ALA A 418 -14.86 -15.06 4.74
N ALA A 419 -14.51 -13.78 4.77
CA ALA A 419 -13.15 -13.32 5.03
C ALA A 419 -12.81 -13.34 6.53
N LYS A 420 -11.50 -13.41 6.88
CA LYS A 420 -11.01 -13.34 8.30
C LYS A 420 -11.59 -12.14 9.05
N ILE A 421 -11.68 -11.00 8.35
CA ILE A 421 -12.38 -9.78 8.78
C ILE A 421 -13.55 -9.56 7.82
N PRO A 422 -14.78 -9.89 8.23
CA PRO A 422 -15.98 -9.64 7.44
C PRO A 422 -16.22 -8.14 7.20
N ILE A 423 -16.63 -7.77 5.99
CA ILE A 423 -16.86 -6.36 5.58
C ILE A 423 -18.16 -6.17 4.80
N VAL A 424 -18.66 -4.94 4.75
CA VAL A 424 -19.63 -4.44 3.78
C VAL A 424 -18.89 -3.56 2.77
N LYS A 425 -18.85 -3.98 1.50
CA LYS A 425 -18.45 -3.09 0.40
C LYS A 425 -19.64 -2.24 -0.03
N CYS A 426 -19.41 -0.96 -0.28
CA CYS A 426 -20.44 0.00 -0.68
C CYS A 426 -19.89 1.07 -1.62
N LEU A 427 -20.77 1.74 -2.36
CA LEU A 427 -20.47 2.99 -3.05
C LEU A 427 -21.28 4.11 -2.38
N HIS A 428 -20.59 5.15 -1.92
CA HIS A 428 -21.23 6.35 -1.41
C HIS A 428 -21.57 7.29 -2.56
N ARG A 429 -22.86 7.56 -2.79
CA ARG A 429 -23.35 8.23 -4.00
C ARG A 429 -22.87 9.68 -4.11
N ARG A 430 -22.93 10.43 -3.00
CA ARG A 430 -22.61 11.87 -2.99
C ARG A 430 -21.16 12.15 -3.32
N THR A 431 -20.24 11.32 -2.84
CA THR A 431 -18.79 11.50 -3.05
C THR A 431 -18.23 10.62 -4.15
N ASN A 432 -19.02 9.67 -4.66
CA ASN A 432 -18.59 8.63 -5.59
C ASN A 432 -17.36 7.86 -5.08
N ILE A 433 -17.33 7.52 -3.79
CA ILE A 433 -16.23 6.80 -3.14
C ILE A 433 -16.68 5.38 -2.81
N GLN A 434 -15.86 4.41 -3.21
CA GLN A 434 -16.01 3.02 -2.78
C GLN A 434 -15.50 2.86 -1.35
N CYS A 435 -16.30 2.22 -0.51
CA CYS A 435 -16.04 2.02 0.91
C CYS A 435 -16.01 0.54 1.30
N ASP A 436 -14.99 0.15 2.05
CA ASP A 436 -14.90 -1.16 2.71
C ASP A 436 -15.13 -0.96 4.21
N ILE A 437 -16.31 -1.37 4.70
CA ILE A 437 -16.72 -1.12 6.09
C ILE A 437 -16.64 -2.39 6.91
N ASN A 438 -15.83 -2.40 7.96
CA ASN A 438 -15.75 -3.48 8.93
C ASN A 438 -16.22 -3.03 10.32
N ILE A 439 -16.71 -3.97 11.13
CA ILE A 439 -17.20 -3.71 12.50
C ILE A 439 -16.50 -4.58 13.56
N LYS A 440 -15.64 -5.50 13.11
CA LYS A 440 -15.04 -6.55 13.96
C LYS A 440 -13.72 -6.13 14.57
N SER A 441 -12.85 -5.45 13.82
CA SER A 441 -11.46 -5.20 14.25
C SER A 441 -11.01 -3.78 13.97
N ASN A 442 -10.51 -3.11 15.00
CA ASN A 442 -9.87 -1.81 14.93
C ASN A 442 -8.37 -1.89 14.57
N LEU A 443 -7.78 -3.09 14.44
CA LEU A 443 -6.33 -3.25 14.20
C LEU A 443 -5.87 -2.49 12.95
N GLY A 444 -6.70 -2.43 11.91
CA GLY A 444 -6.43 -1.63 10.72
C GLY A 444 -6.24 -0.14 11.01
N VAL A 445 -6.96 0.42 12.00
CA VAL A 445 -6.84 1.81 12.45
C VAL A 445 -5.47 2.04 13.07
N HIS A 446 -5.06 1.17 14.00
CA HIS A 446 -3.78 1.28 14.70
C HIS A 446 -2.58 1.05 13.78
N ASN A 447 -2.62 0.00 12.95
CA ASN A 447 -1.59 -0.24 11.93
C ASN A 447 -1.44 0.95 10.97
N SER A 448 -2.56 1.57 10.59
CA SER A 448 -2.52 2.75 9.71
C SER A 448 -1.99 3.99 10.42
N ALA A 449 -2.28 4.15 11.72
CA ALA A 449 -1.72 5.21 12.54
C ALA A 449 -0.20 5.05 12.71
N LEU A 450 0.28 3.82 12.96
CA LEU A 450 1.70 3.50 13.03
C LEU A 450 2.41 3.79 11.69
N VAL A 451 1.85 3.31 10.58
CA VAL A 451 2.40 3.59 9.25
C VAL A 451 2.42 5.10 8.99
N HIS A 452 1.33 5.81 9.26
CA HIS A 452 1.26 7.26 9.11
C HIS A 452 2.34 7.97 9.94
N TYR A 453 2.59 7.50 11.16
CA TYR A 453 3.62 8.04 12.04
C TYR A 453 5.04 7.90 11.46
N TYR A 454 5.42 6.73 10.95
CA TYR A 454 6.70 6.57 10.24
C TYR A 454 6.78 7.40 8.95
N LEU A 455 5.73 7.40 8.14
CA LEU A 455 5.71 8.15 6.87
C LEU A 455 5.71 9.67 7.06
N SER A 456 5.29 10.15 8.23
CA SER A 456 5.28 11.57 8.60
C SER A 456 6.59 12.04 9.24
N ALA A 457 7.54 11.13 9.49
CA ALA A 457 8.82 11.48 10.09
C ALA A 457 9.65 12.40 9.17
N ASP A 458 9.60 12.19 7.86
CA ASP A 458 10.19 13.04 6.83
C ASP A 458 9.39 12.94 5.53
N VAL A 459 9.24 14.06 4.81
CA VAL A 459 8.47 14.10 3.55
C VAL A 459 9.03 13.12 2.50
N LYS A 460 10.34 12.87 2.47
CA LYS A 460 10.98 11.95 1.52
C LYS A 460 10.61 10.49 1.77
N ILE A 461 10.28 10.11 3.00
CA ILE A 461 9.83 8.75 3.32
C ILE A 461 8.52 8.44 2.60
N ARG A 462 7.51 9.31 2.74
CA ARG A 462 6.22 9.16 2.05
C ARG A 462 6.39 9.17 0.54
N ARG A 463 7.25 10.07 0.01
CA ARG A 463 7.53 10.17 -1.44
C ARG A 463 8.18 8.89 -1.98
N ALA A 464 9.17 8.34 -1.27
CA ALA A 464 9.85 7.10 -1.64
C ALA A 464 8.86 5.92 -1.67
N MET A 465 7.99 5.83 -0.66
CA MET A 465 6.98 4.78 -0.60
C MET A 465 5.96 4.86 -1.75
N LEU A 466 5.60 6.07 -2.20
CA LEU A 466 4.71 6.24 -3.37
C LEU A 466 5.35 5.68 -4.64
N ILE A 467 6.65 5.94 -4.85
CA ILE A 467 7.41 5.39 -5.98
C ILE A 467 7.42 3.86 -5.92
N ILE A 468 7.80 3.28 -4.77
CA ILE A 468 7.86 1.81 -4.57
C ILE A 468 6.48 1.19 -4.80
N LYS A 469 5.42 1.80 -4.24
CA LYS A 469 4.04 1.32 -4.40
C LYS A 469 3.61 1.31 -5.87
N TYR A 470 3.92 2.37 -6.61
CA TYR A 470 3.55 2.47 -8.02
C TYR A 470 4.38 1.53 -8.91
N TRP A 471 5.68 1.43 -8.67
CA TRP A 471 6.56 0.45 -9.32
C TRP A 471 6.04 -0.99 -9.17
N ALA A 472 5.73 -1.41 -7.94
CA ALA A 472 5.22 -2.75 -7.68
C ALA A 472 3.86 -3.01 -8.34
N ARG A 473 3.09 -1.96 -8.62
CA ARG A 473 1.82 -2.03 -9.35
C ARG A 473 2.04 -2.17 -10.85
N CYS A 474 2.97 -1.41 -11.45
CA CYS A 474 3.31 -1.51 -12.88
C CYS A 474 3.73 -2.94 -13.26
N LEU A 475 4.47 -3.61 -12.37
CA LEU A 475 5.00 -4.95 -12.59
C LEU A 475 4.07 -6.09 -12.13
N ASN A 476 2.84 -5.77 -11.72
CA ASN A 476 1.89 -6.73 -11.19
C ASN A 476 2.49 -7.62 -10.07
N ILE A 477 3.24 -6.97 -9.16
CA ILE A 477 3.82 -7.57 -7.95
C ILE A 477 2.88 -7.33 -6.76
N SER A 478 2.19 -6.18 -6.77
CA SER A 478 1.23 -5.80 -5.74
C SER A 478 -0.21 -5.79 -6.26
N GLY A 479 -1.15 -6.29 -5.45
CA GLY A 479 -2.56 -6.37 -5.85
C GLY A 479 -3.38 -7.37 -5.05
N LYS A 480 -4.35 -8.00 -5.72
CA LYS A 480 -5.24 -9.04 -5.15
C LYS A 480 -4.68 -10.44 -5.45
N GLN A 481 -4.95 -11.40 -4.57
CA GLN A 481 -4.68 -12.86 -4.71
C GLN A 481 -3.25 -13.23 -5.14
N ASN A 482 -2.49 -13.92 -4.28
CA ASN A 482 -1.10 -14.35 -4.54
C ASN A 482 -0.06 -13.22 -4.70
N LEU A 483 -0.47 -11.95 -4.62
CA LEU A 483 0.37 -10.77 -4.74
C LEU A 483 0.66 -10.11 -3.39
N PHE A 484 1.68 -9.24 -3.34
CA PHE A 484 1.95 -8.41 -2.18
C PHE A 484 0.82 -7.40 -1.96
N THR A 485 0.42 -7.19 -0.71
CA THR A 485 -0.47 -6.08 -0.37
C THR A 485 0.34 -4.78 -0.25
N SER A 486 -0.29 -3.63 -0.48
CA SER A 486 0.39 -2.33 -0.27
C SER A 486 0.86 -2.17 1.18
N TYR A 487 0.12 -2.72 2.15
CA TYR A 487 0.50 -2.75 3.56
C TYR A 487 1.79 -3.56 3.77
N CYS A 488 1.87 -4.77 3.19
CA CYS A 488 3.07 -5.61 3.27
C CYS A 488 4.32 -4.89 2.71
N LEU A 489 4.23 -4.26 1.53
CA LEU A 489 5.34 -3.51 0.96
C LEU A 489 5.73 -2.29 1.81
N THR A 490 4.75 -1.65 2.46
CA THR A 490 5.01 -0.51 3.34
C THR A 490 5.75 -0.95 4.60
N LEU A 491 5.38 -2.09 5.20
CA LEU A 491 6.11 -2.66 6.34
C LEU A 491 7.54 -3.07 5.96
N MET A 492 7.73 -3.66 4.79
CA MET A 492 9.06 -3.96 4.25
C MET A 492 9.91 -2.69 4.07
N PHE A 493 9.30 -1.60 3.58
CA PHE A 493 10.00 -0.32 3.46
C PHE A 493 10.32 0.31 4.83
N ILE A 494 9.38 0.29 5.78
CA ILE A 494 9.64 0.74 7.17
C ILE A 494 10.79 -0.06 7.77
N PHE A 495 10.82 -1.37 7.56
CA PHE A 495 11.91 -2.23 8.03
C PHE A 495 13.26 -1.77 7.47
N VAL A 496 13.37 -1.46 6.17
CA VAL A 496 14.60 -0.90 5.58
C VAL A 496 15.02 0.40 6.27
N LEU A 497 14.07 1.27 6.63
CA LEU A 497 14.37 2.51 7.36
C LEU A 497 14.80 2.28 8.82
N GLN A 498 14.43 1.15 9.42
CA GLN A 498 14.88 0.77 10.76
C GLN A 498 16.33 0.24 10.75
N ARG A 499 16.85 -0.16 9.58
CA ARG A 499 18.22 -0.63 9.41
C ARG A 499 19.20 0.52 9.10
N GLU A 500 20.49 0.19 9.12
CA GLU A 500 21.52 1.06 8.58
C GLU A 500 21.21 1.42 7.11
N PRO A 501 21.41 2.68 6.69
CA PRO A 501 22.04 3.77 7.44
C PRO A 501 21.05 4.65 8.25
N TYR A 502 19.75 4.39 8.21
CA TYR A 502 18.72 5.32 8.69
C TYR A 502 18.33 5.15 10.15
N LYS A 503 18.34 3.90 10.66
CA LYS A 503 18.16 3.57 12.09
C LYS A 503 16.92 4.21 12.74
N LEU A 504 15.79 4.23 12.04
CA LEU A 504 14.52 4.58 12.69
C LEU A 504 14.21 3.58 13.81
N SER A 505 13.63 4.06 14.91
CA SER A 505 13.31 3.21 16.06
C SER A 505 12.36 2.07 15.67
N SER A 506 12.55 0.91 16.29
CA SER A 506 11.66 -0.25 16.12
C SER A 506 10.33 -0.05 16.85
N VAL A 507 9.28 -0.81 16.48
CA VAL A 507 7.98 -0.68 17.16
C VAL A 507 8.05 -1.10 18.62
N CYS A 508 8.84 -2.15 18.93
CA CYS A 508 9.13 -2.57 20.29
C CYS A 508 9.72 -1.42 21.13
N SER A 509 10.71 -0.67 20.58
CA SER A 509 11.25 0.51 21.26
C SER A 509 10.20 1.63 21.39
N LEU A 510 9.28 1.77 20.44
CA LEU A 510 8.20 2.75 20.54
C LEU A 510 7.13 2.39 21.57
N GLN A 511 6.96 1.10 21.90
CA GLN A 511 6.05 0.59 22.94
C GLN A 511 6.64 0.65 24.36
N GLU A 512 7.95 0.90 24.51
CA GLU A 512 8.57 1.04 25.82
C GLU A 512 7.86 2.11 26.67
N ARG A 513 7.47 1.71 27.90
CA ARG A 513 6.80 2.57 28.89
C ARG A 513 5.43 3.11 28.44
N VAL A 514 4.80 2.47 27.46
CA VAL A 514 3.39 2.71 27.11
C VAL A 514 2.55 1.69 27.89
N TYR A 515 1.56 2.18 28.64
CA TYR A 515 0.56 1.32 29.24
C TYR A 515 -0.55 1.08 28.21
N ASP A 516 -0.78 -0.19 27.88
CA ASP A 516 -1.81 -0.60 26.91
C ASP A 516 -2.51 -1.87 27.39
N ASP A 517 -3.83 -1.78 27.57
CA ASP A 517 -4.70 -2.88 27.99
C ASP A 517 -5.19 -3.74 26.80
N SER A 518 -4.79 -3.41 25.57
CA SER A 518 -5.15 -4.19 24.38
C SER A 518 -4.40 -5.52 24.33
N VAL A 519 -5.05 -6.53 23.73
CA VAL A 519 -4.49 -7.89 23.62
C VAL A 519 -3.13 -7.93 22.92
N TRP A 520 -2.85 -6.97 22.04
CA TRP A 520 -1.62 -6.93 21.25
C TRP A 520 -0.72 -5.72 21.57
N ALA A 521 -1.02 -4.97 22.63
CA ALA A 521 -0.34 -3.71 22.97
C ALA A 521 -0.22 -2.76 21.76
N ASP A 522 -1.32 -2.52 21.04
CA ASP A 522 -1.37 -1.75 19.78
C ASP A 522 -1.11 -0.22 19.89
N SER A 523 -0.61 0.26 21.02
CA SER A 523 -0.27 1.66 21.30
C SER A 523 1.24 1.93 21.27
N VAL A 524 1.64 3.08 20.69
CA VAL A 524 3.03 3.56 20.64
C VAL A 524 3.18 4.94 21.27
N ARG A 525 4.39 5.27 21.75
CA ARG A 525 4.75 6.61 22.25
C ARG A 525 4.54 7.67 21.15
N LYS A 526 3.59 8.58 21.39
CA LYS A 526 3.24 9.65 20.43
C LYS A 526 4.18 10.86 20.50
N ASP A 527 4.95 10.97 21.56
CA ASP A 527 5.91 12.04 21.84
C ASP A 527 7.34 11.74 21.34
N HIS A 528 7.58 10.49 20.94
CA HIS A 528 8.86 10.09 20.38
C HIS A 528 9.16 10.90 19.10
N ARG A 529 10.42 11.20 18.84
CA ARG A 529 10.85 11.84 17.61
C ARG A 529 11.93 11.02 16.95
N PHE A 530 11.67 10.64 15.71
CA PHE A 530 12.66 9.97 14.89
C PHE A 530 13.86 10.87 14.62
N ASN A 531 15.06 10.31 14.74
CA ASN A 531 16.23 10.95 14.15
C ASN A 531 16.16 10.76 12.63
N THR A 532 16.02 11.86 11.90
CA THR A 532 15.91 11.86 10.44
C THR A 532 17.07 12.56 9.74
N GLU A 533 18.16 12.89 10.44
CA GLU A 533 19.31 13.62 9.86
C GLU A 533 19.90 12.90 8.64
N LYS A 534 20.04 11.58 8.73
CA LYS A 534 20.51 10.78 7.59
C LYS A 534 19.52 10.79 6.44
N ILE A 535 18.22 10.67 6.73
CA ILE A 535 17.18 10.74 5.71
C ILE A 535 17.17 12.12 5.05
N GLN A 536 17.29 13.21 5.83
CA GLN A 536 17.32 14.59 5.36
C GLN A 536 18.52 14.86 4.44
N SER A 537 19.69 14.30 4.73
CA SER A 537 20.88 14.41 3.88
C SER A 537 20.89 13.47 2.67
N THR A 538 20.16 12.35 2.71
CA THR A 538 20.12 11.39 1.59
C THR A 538 19.15 11.85 0.47
N PRO A 539 19.56 11.89 -0.81
CA PRO A 539 18.68 12.16 -1.94
C PRO A 539 17.49 11.18 -2.02
N LEU A 540 16.34 11.64 -2.53
CA LEU A 540 15.13 10.81 -2.60
C LEU A 540 15.36 9.52 -3.41
N LYS A 541 16.07 9.61 -4.53
CA LYS A 541 16.44 8.44 -5.35
C LYS A 541 17.21 7.39 -4.55
N ASP A 542 18.10 7.79 -3.65
CA ASP A 542 18.94 6.86 -2.89
C ASP A 542 18.14 6.18 -1.77
N ILE A 543 17.13 6.84 -1.20
CA ILE A 543 16.18 6.21 -0.26
C ILE A 543 15.38 5.11 -0.97
N VAL A 544 14.94 5.37 -2.20
CA VAL A 544 14.25 4.36 -3.01
C VAL A 544 15.19 3.23 -3.42
N ARG A 545 16.41 3.56 -3.87
CA ARG A 545 17.44 2.58 -4.24
C ARG A 545 17.74 1.62 -3.09
N GLN A 546 17.84 2.14 -1.87
CA GLN A 546 18.14 1.33 -0.68
C GLN A 546 17.12 0.19 -0.47
N PHE A 547 15.84 0.41 -0.76
CA PHE A 547 14.82 -0.64 -0.70
C PHE A 547 15.10 -1.76 -1.71
N PHE A 548 15.46 -1.39 -2.94
CA PHE A 548 15.73 -2.35 -4.00
C PHE A 548 17.00 -3.17 -3.72
N GLU A 549 18.10 -2.50 -3.34
CA GLU A 549 19.38 -3.13 -3.02
C GLU A 549 19.28 -4.07 -1.82
N PHE A 550 18.53 -3.65 -0.78
CA PHE A 550 18.35 -4.45 0.42
C PHE A 550 17.65 -5.77 0.09
N TYR A 551 16.51 -5.72 -0.62
CA TYR A 551 15.73 -6.92 -0.89
C TYR A 551 16.24 -7.75 -2.07
N ALA A 552 17.03 -7.18 -2.98
CA ALA A 552 17.69 -7.95 -4.04
C ALA A 552 18.62 -9.04 -3.49
N ASN A 553 19.20 -8.80 -2.31
CA ASN A 553 20.15 -9.70 -1.63
C ASN A 553 19.56 -10.38 -0.38
N PHE A 554 18.27 -10.19 -0.09
CA PHE A 554 17.64 -10.72 1.11
C PHE A 554 17.30 -12.22 0.98
N ASP A 555 17.65 -13.02 1.98
CA ASP A 555 17.26 -14.43 2.04
C ASP A 555 15.84 -14.59 2.61
N PHE A 556 14.86 -14.58 1.71
CA PHE A 556 13.45 -14.82 2.03
C PHE A 556 13.15 -16.24 2.52
N THR A 557 14.07 -17.20 2.34
CA THR A 557 13.80 -18.62 2.60
C THR A 557 14.08 -19.05 4.03
N SER A 558 14.95 -18.31 4.74
CA SER A 558 15.37 -18.63 6.11
C SER A 558 15.03 -17.53 7.11
N HIS A 559 14.58 -16.35 6.66
CA HIS A 559 14.43 -15.17 7.51
C HIS A 559 13.04 -14.54 7.49
N ILE A 560 12.70 -13.91 8.61
CA ILE A 560 11.50 -13.11 8.84
C ILE A 560 11.89 -11.64 8.89
N ILE A 561 11.13 -10.82 8.19
CA ILE A 561 11.20 -9.36 8.24
C ILE A 561 10.33 -8.90 9.42
N SER A 562 10.94 -8.43 10.51
CA SER A 562 10.24 -8.00 11.72
C SER A 562 10.37 -6.49 11.94
N PRO A 563 9.38 -5.68 11.53
CA PRO A 563 9.32 -4.27 11.90
C PRO A 563 9.14 -4.05 13.41
N TYR A 564 8.66 -5.06 14.14
CA TYR A 564 8.51 -5.01 15.59
C TYR A 564 9.87 -4.84 16.27
N LEU A 565 10.84 -5.69 15.96
CA LEU A 565 12.20 -5.57 16.50
C LEU A 565 13.11 -4.66 15.67
N GLY A 566 12.78 -4.42 14.39
CA GLY A 566 13.70 -3.76 13.46
C GLY A 566 14.89 -4.65 13.07
N GLU A 567 14.77 -5.97 13.30
CA GLU A 567 15.82 -6.97 13.10
C GLU A 567 15.38 -8.09 12.13
N ILE A 568 16.36 -8.71 11.48
CA ILE A 568 16.15 -9.91 10.68
C ILE A 568 16.10 -11.10 11.64
N LEU A 569 14.98 -11.83 11.67
CA LEU A 569 14.83 -12.97 12.58
C LEU A 569 14.94 -14.29 11.83
N PRO A 570 15.61 -15.33 12.37
CA PRO A 570 15.57 -16.67 11.82
C PRO A 570 14.14 -17.25 11.85
N LEU A 571 13.72 -17.95 10.79
CA LEU A 571 12.43 -18.66 10.77
C LEU A 571 12.31 -19.68 11.91
N ALA A 572 13.42 -20.28 12.32
CA ALA A 572 13.50 -21.24 13.42
C ALA A 572 12.87 -20.71 14.72
N TYR A 573 13.00 -19.42 15.03
CA TYR A 573 12.42 -18.82 16.24
C TYR A 573 10.89 -18.98 16.33
N PHE A 574 10.21 -19.17 15.20
CA PHE A 574 8.76 -19.31 15.11
C PHE A 574 8.33 -20.74 14.74
N GLU A 575 9.27 -21.69 14.64
CA GLU A 575 8.98 -23.12 14.54
C GLU A 575 8.56 -23.71 15.90
N CYS A 576 9.12 -23.18 16.98
CA CYS A 576 8.97 -23.68 18.34
C CYS A 576 8.67 -22.53 19.32
N PRO A 577 7.56 -22.54 20.08
CA PRO A 577 7.19 -21.45 21.00
C PRO A 577 8.27 -21.08 22.04
N GLU A 578 9.10 -22.05 22.42
CA GLU A 578 10.20 -21.89 23.39
C GLU A 578 11.35 -21.04 22.84
N GLN A 579 11.51 -20.98 21.52
CA GLN A 579 12.59 -20.23 20.84
C GLN A 579 12.22 -18.77 20.53
N ILE A 580 10.97 -18.38 20.78
CA ILE A 580 10.50 -17.01 20.55
C ILE A 580 11.20 -16.08 21.56
N PRO A 581 11.82 -14.97 21.10
CA PRO A 581 12.55 -14.06 21.99
C PRO A 581 11.71 -13.52 23.16
N ASP A 582 12.35 -13.28 24.30
CA ASP A 582 11.66 -12.85 25.55
C ASP A 582 10.91 -11.52 25.41
N CYS A 583 11.32 -10.65 24.48
CA CYS A 583 10.63 -9.40 24.17
C CYS A 583 9.23 -9.58 23.55
N TYR A 584 8.83 -10.81 23.18
CA TYR A 584 7.49 -11.16 22.70
C TYR A 584 6.59 -11.70 23.83
N GLN A 585 6.62 -11.11 25.02
CA GLN A 585 5.92 -11.63 26.21
C GLN A 585 4.44 -11.92 25.96
N THR A 586 3.70 -10.96 25.42
CA THR A 586 2.27 -11.10 25.11
C THR A 586 2.00 -12.23 24.13
N TYR A 587 2.82 -12.35 23.08
CA TYR A 587 2.65 -13.39 22.08
C TYR A 587 2.92 -14.78 22.65
N ARG A 588 3.95 -14.92 23.50
CA ARG A 588 4.25 -16.20 24.19
C ARG A 588 3.12 -16.60 25.14
N GLN A 589 2.52 -15.65 25.85
CA GLN A 589 1.36 -15.91 26.71
C GLN A 589 0.16 -16.40 25.89
N LEU A 590 -0.14 -15.75 24.76
CA LEU A 590 -1.22 -16.16 23.87
C LEU A 590 -0.98 -17.55 23.28
N LEU A 591 0.25 -17.86 22.87
CA LEU A 591 0.61 -19.19 22.36
C LEU A 591 0.48 -20.30 23.41
N ARG A 592 0.76 -20.02 24.68
CA ARG A 592 0.57 -21.00 25.77
C ARG A 592 -0.90 -21.33 26.03
N ALA A 593 -1.80 -20.41 25.67
CA ALA A 593 -3.25 -20.58 25.79
C ALA A 593 -3.91 -21.02 24.46
N ASP A 594 -3.12 -21.32 23.42
CA ASP A 594 -3.59 -21.60 22.06
C ASP A 594 -3.78 -23.11 21.83
N ASP A 595 -4.94 -23.62 22.24
CA ASP A 595 -5.27 -25.05 22.12
C ASP A 595 -5.49 -25.52 20.67
N ASP A 596 -5.92 -24.62 19.77
CA ASP A 596 -6.28 -24.95 18.38
C ASP A 596 -5.19 -24.59 17.34
N GLY A 597 -4.08 -23.98 17.79
CA GLY A 597 -2.97 -23.57 16.95
C GLY A 597 -3.25 -22.33 16.10
N SER A 598 -4.34 -21.61 16.35
CA SER A 598 -4.75 -20.44 15.57
C SER A 598 -3.86 -19.22 15.78
N MET A 599 -3.13 -19.15 16.89
CA MET A 599 -2.18 -18.07 17.21
C MET A 599 -0.79 -18.32 16.62
N ARG A 600 -0.55 -19.42 15.91
CA ARG A 600 0.78 -19.71 15.35
C ARG A 600 1.10 -18.84 14.13
N PHE A 601 2.27 -18.20 14.16
CA PHE A 601 2.81 -17.47 13.02
C PHE A 601 2.99 -18.38 11.80
N THR A 602 2.41 -17.99 10.67
CA THR A 602 2.50 -18.79 9.44
C THR A 602 3.89 -18.67 8.82
N ILE A 603 4.68 -19.74 8.88
CA ILE A 603 6.02 -19.83 8.29
C ILE A 603 6.07 -20.63 6.97
N LYS A 604 4.99 -21.36 6.62
CA LYS A 604 4.90 -22.19 5.40
C LYS A 604 4.51 -21.36 4.17
N CYS A 605 5.22 -20.26 3.94
CA CYS A 605 5.00 -19.36 2.81
C CYS A 605 6.34 -18.86 2.24
N PRO A 606 6.36 -18.37 0.99
CA PRO A 606 7.60 -17.97 0.32
C PRO A 606 8.26 -16.74 0.94
N VAL A 607 7.47 -15.88 1.59
CA VAL A 607 7.91 -14.62 2.19
C VAL A 607 7.29 -14.51 3.58
N SER A 608 8.08 -14.05 4.54
CA SER A 608 7.62 -13.86 5.92
C SER A 608 7.86 -12.43 6.40
N VAL A 609 6.78 -11.64 6.41
CA VAL A 609 6.76 -10.27 6.97
C VAL A 609 5.82 -10.27 8.15
N GLN A 610 6.34 -9.93 9.33
CA GLN A 610 5.58 -9.92 10.57
C GLN A 610 4.74 -8.64 10.69
N ASP A 611 3.49 -8.76 11.13
CA ASP A 611 2.72 -7.60 11.58
C ASP A 611 3.30 -7.04 12.90
N PRO A 612 3.47 -5.71 13.03
CA PRO A 612 4.13 -5.11 14.18
C PRO A 612 3.31 -5.14 15.48
N PHE A 613 2.01 -5.44 15.43
CA PHE A 613 1.17 -5.58 16.63
C PHE A 613 0.64 -7.01 16.77
N GLU A 614 -0.04 -7.55 15.76
CA GLU A 614 -0.55 -8.93 15.78
C GLU A 614 0.60 -9.90 15.45
N HIS A 615 1.46 -10.22 16.43
CA HIS A 615 2.69 -10.99 16.20
C HIS A 615 2.49 -12.40 15.62
N SER A 616 1.28 -12.97 15.72
CA SER A 616 0.87 -14.22 15.07
C SER A 616 0.60 -14.08 13.57
N ARG A 617 0.49 -12.85 13.06
CA ARG A 617 0.11 -12.56 11.69
C ARG A 617 1.32 -12.35 10.80
N ASN A 618 1.44 -13.22 9.80
CA ASN A 618 2.28 -13.01 8.64
C ASN A 618 1.51 -12.25 7.55
N VAL A 619 1.88 -11.01 7.28
CA VAL A 619 1.17 -10.14 6.31
C VAL A 619 1.45 -10.53 4.85
N SER A 620 2.43 -11.41 4.60
CA SER A 620 2.78 -11.96 3.29
C SER A 620 2.36 -13.44 3.13
N ALA A 621 1.57 -14.00 4.06
CA ALA A 621 1.13 -15.40 3.99
C ALA A 621 0.40 -15.76 2.68
N ASN A 622 -0.22 -14.77 2.03
CA ASN A 622 -0.92 -14.95 0.78
C ASN A 622 0.00 -14.84 -0.45
N VAL A 623 1.29 -14.51 -0.33
CA VAL A 623 2.19 -14.29 -1.48
C VAL A 623 2.60 -15.63 -2.10
N GLY A 624 2.46 -15.75 -3.42
CA GLY A 624 2.83 -16.95 -4.17
C GLY A 624 4.32 -17.01 -4.52
N VAL A 625 4.83 -18.23 -4.78
CA VAL A 625 6.24 -18.45 -5.17
C VAL A 625 6.59 -17.71 -6.47
N SER A 626 5.70 -17.73 -7.47
CA SER A 626 5.89 -17.02 -8.74
C SER A 626 5.96 -15.51 -8.56
N THR A 627 5.18 -14.96 -7.63
CA THR A 627 5.21 -13.55 -7.26
C THR A 627 6.55 -13.19 -6.62
N LEU A 628 7.06 -14.03 -5.70
CA LEU A 628 8.38 -13.81 -5.11
C LEU A 628 9.48 -13.84 -6.17
N GLN A 629 9.46 -14.81 -7.09
CA GLN A 629 10.44 -14.89 -8.19
C GLN A 629 10.41 -13.63 -9.06
N ARG A 630 9.22 -13.17 -9.44
CA ARG A 630 9.04 -11.91 -10.19
C ARG A 630 9.56 -10.73 -9.39
N PHE A 631 9.26 -10.67 -8.10
CA PHE A 631 9.71 -9.60 -7.21
C PHE A 631 11.24 -9.57 -7.11
N GLN A 632 11.91 -10.70 -6.85
CA GLN A 632 13.37 -10.78 -6.78
C GLN A 632 14.06 -10.35 -8.07
N LEU A 633 13.50 -10.75 -9.21
CA LEU A 633 14.03 -10.34 -10.50
C LEU A 633 13.79 -8.84 -10.77
N ALA A 634 12.62 -8.33 -10.41
CA ALA A 634 12.32 -6.90 -10.49
C ALA A 634 13.25 -6.07 -9.61
N LEU A 635 13.59 -6.56 -8.42
CA LEU A 635 14.52 -5.92 -7.50
C LEU A 635 15.92 -5.81 -8.12
N LYS A 636 16.44 -6.90 -8.70
CA LYS A 636 17.72 -6.88 -9.42
C LYS A 636 17.71 -5.90 -10.58
N ARG A 637 16.65 -5.94 -11.41
CA ARG A 637 16.54 -5.00 -12.52
C ARG A 637 16.43 -3.55 -12.05
N ALA A 638 15.69 -3.30 -10.97
CA ALA A 638 15.62 -1.97 -10.38
C ALA A 638 17.02 -1.50 -9.96
N THR A 639 17.85 -2.33 -9.31
CA THR A 639 19.22 -1.93 -8.94
C THR A 639 20.07 -1.50 -10.14
N GLU A 640 19.92 -2.15 -11.29
CA GLU A 640 20.61 -1.75 -12.54
C GLU A 640 20.08 -0.43 -13.10
N ILE A 641 18.77 -0.18 -13.02
CA ILE A 641 18.15 1.05 -13.50
C ILE A 641 18.70 2.28 -12.77
N PHE A 642 18.95 2.17 -11.46
CA PHE A 642 19.50 3.27 -10.65
C PHE A 642 20.96 3.64 -10.99
N ALA A 643 21.64 2.86 -11.83
CA ALA A 643 22.98 3.19 -12.34
C ALA A 643 22.94 4.11 -13.58
N GLY A 644 21.78 4.35 -14.19
CA GLY A 644 21.63 5.20 -15.37
C GLY A 644 20.63 6.34 -15.17
N ASP A 645 20.25 6.98 -16.27
CA ASP A 645 19.30 8.09 -16.29
C ASP A 645 17.85 7.61 -16.48
N ARG A 646 16.90 8.55 -16.37
CA ARG A 646 15.45 8.31 -16.57
C ARG A 646 14.92 7.18 -15.69
N ILE A 647 15.30 7.24 -14.41
CA ILE A 647 15.12 6.15 -13.45
C ILE A 647 13.64 5.82 -13.29
N LEU A 648 12.77 6.82 -13.06
CA LEU A 648 11.36 6.53 -12.82
C LEU A 648 10.64 6.09 -14.10
N TYR A 649 10.97 6.68 -15.25
CA TYR A 649 10.47 6.22 -16.54
C TYR A 649 10.79 4.73 -16.73
N ARG A 650 12.06 4.35 -16.56
CA ARG A 650 12.53 2.96 -16.75
C ARG A 650 11.94 2.01 -15.71
N LEU A 651 11.79 2.42 -14.45
CA LEU A 651 11.08 1.62 -13.43
C LEU A 651 9.61 1.34 -13.79
N CYS A 652 8.97 2.23 -14.56
CA CYS A 652 7.58 2.08 -14.96
C CYS A 652 7.42 1.28 -16.27
N THR A 653 8.37 1.38 -17.19
CA THR A 653 8.23 0.85 -18.57
C THR A 653 9.05 -0.39 -18.87
N GLU A 654 10.21 -0.55 -18.23
CA GLU A 654 11.07 -1.68 -18.52
C GLU A 654 10.42 -2.96 -18.02
N GLN A 655 10.11 -3.84 -18.96
CA GLN A 655 9.64 -5.17 -18.62
C GLN A 655 10.74 -5.91 -17.86
N ILE A 656 10.30 -6.68 -16.87
CA ILE A 656 11.18 -7.65 -16.23
C ILE A 656 11.41 -8.79 -17.23
N THR A 657 12.35 -8.59 -18.16
CA THR A 657 12.92 -9.71 -18.90
C THR A 657 13.71 -10.53 -17.91
N GLN A 658 13.34 -11.81 -17.73
CA GLN A 658 14.30 -12.75 -17.17
C GLN A 658 15.58 -12.57 -17.98
N PRO A 659 16.77 -12.38 -17.36
CA PRO A 659 17.98 -12.60 -18.10
C PRO A 659 17.79 -13.99 -18.68
N ARG A 660 17.72 -14.06 -20.02
CA ARG A 660 18.07 -15.28 -20.71
C ARG A 660 19.55 -15.49 -20.36
N ALA A 661 19.82 -16.01 -19.16
CA ALA A 661 20.81 -17.06 -19.08
C ALA A 661 20.43 -18.00 -20.22
N SER A 662 21.38 -18.29 -21.10
CA SER A 662 21.26 -19.30 -22.14
C SER A 662 20.62 -20.55 -21.55
N HIS A 663 19.31 -20.60 -21.63
CA HIS A 663 18.42 -21.62 -21.12
C HIS A 663 17.36 -21.80 -22.19
N PRO A 664 16.95 -23.03 -22.37
CA PRO A 664 16.78 -23.62 -23.67
C PRO A 664 15.35 -23.42 -24.14
N VAL A 665 15.16 -23.17 -25.43
CA VAL A 665 13.83 -22.96 -26.03
C VAL A 665 13.03 -24.27 -25.88
N GLY A 666 12.09 -24.32 -24.96
CA GLY A 666 11.08 -25.38 -24.85
C GLY A 666 9.69 -24.79 -25.04
N GLN A 667 8.95 -25.30 -26.02
CA GLN A 667 7.50 -25.06 -26.17
C GLN A 667 6.75 -26.24 -25.56
N ILE A 668 5.67 -25.97 -24.82
CA ILE A 668 4.70 -27.00 -24.43
C ILE A 668 3.55 -26.90 -25.44
N ILE A 669 3.47 -27.86 -26.35
CA ILE A 669 2.39 -28.00 -27.34
C ILE A 669 1.84 -29.42 -27.17
N ASP A 670 0.53 -29.56 -26.99
CA ASP A 670 -0.23 -30.81 -27.05
C ASP A 670 0.45 -32.06 -26.46
N ASP A 671 0.43 -32.20 -25.13
CA ASP A 671 0.91 -33.40 -24.40
C ASP A 671 2.38 -33.81 -24.71
N ALA A 672 3.16 -32.93 -25.35
CA ALA A 672 4.58 -33.05 -25.62
C ALA A 672 5.41 -31.93 -24.97
N PHE A 673 6.65 -32.24 -24.59
CA PHE A 673 7.59 -31.37 -23.91
C PHE A 673 8.97 -31.46 -24.57
N GLU A 674 9.57 -30.32 -24.89
CA GLU A 674 10.94 -30.25 -25.40
C GLU A 674 11.84 -29.45 -24.45
N LEU A 675 13.03 -29.98 -24.19
CA LEU A 675 14.08 -29.34 -23.40
C LEU A 675 15.40 -29.42 -24.15
N LYS A 676 15.86 -28.28 -24.70
CA LYS A 676 17.23 -28.21 -25.23
C LYS A 676 18.23 -28.20 -24.08
N LEU A 677 19.44 -28.67 -24.28
CA LEU A 677 20.51 -28.64 -23.29
C LEU A 677 21.76 -28.25 -24.03
N THR A 678 22.41 -27.20 -23.57
CA THR A 678 23.66 -26.71 -24.16
C THR A 678 24.84 -27.30 -23.43
N ARG A 679 25.86 -27.68 -24.19
CA ARG A 679 27.12 -28.17 -23.64
C ARG A 679 27.80 -27.09 -22.80
N SER A 680 28.29 -27.44 -21.61
CA SER A 680 29.07 -26.52 -20.79
C SER A 680 30.48 -26.30 -21.37
N ALA A 681 31.08 -25.14 -21.08
CA ALA A 681 32.41 -24.80 -21.60
C ALA A 681 33.56 -25.57 -20.91
N ASN A 682 33.31 -26.20 -19.75
CA ASN A 682 34.34 -26.75 -18.88
C ASN A 682 34.10 -28.26 -18.64
N LEU A 683 34.45 -29.08 -19.63
CA LEU A 683 34.26 -30.54 -19.62
C LEU A 683 35.59 -31.30 -19.48
N ARG A 684 36.36 -30.94 -18.44
CA ARG A 684 37.69 -31.53 -18.18
C ARG A 684 37.64 -33.05 -18.09
N TYR A 685 36.59 -33.61 -17.51
CA TYR A 685 36.39 -35.07 -17.39
C TYR A 685 36.33 -35.79 -18.74
N LEU A 686 36.00 -35.10 -19.83
CA LEU A 686 36.00 -35.65 -21.20
C LEU A 686 37.30 -35.36 -21.96
N THR A 687 38.08 -34.36 -21.53
CA THR A 687 39.34 -33.97 -22.20
C THR A 687 40.59 -34.57 -21.56
N LEU A 688 40.52 -35.01 -20.30
CA LEU A 688 41.68 -35.45 -19.51
C LEU A 688 42.18 -36.87 -19.85
N HIS A 689 41.31 -37.73 -20.39
CA HIS A 689 41.72 -39.02 -20.94
C HIS A 689 41.65 -38.95 -22.47
N GLN A 690 42.80 -38.79 -23.13
CA GLN A 690 42.92 -39.06 -24.56
C GLN A 690 42.77 -40.57 -24.77
N SER A 691 41.52 -41.03 -24.90
CA SER A 691 41.25 -42.32 -25.53
C SER A 691 41.68 -42.23 -26.99
N THR A 692 42.43 -43.23 -27.44
CA THR A 692 42.99 -43.43 -28.78
C THR A 692 41.95 -43.62 -29.90
N GLY A 693 40.72 -43.13 -29.71
CA GLY A 693 39.60 -43.26 -30.64
C GLY A 693 39.22 -41.92 -31.28
N ASP A 694 38.86 -41.98 -32.56
CA ASP A 694 38.46 -40.89 -33.46
C ASP A 694 37.05 -40.30 -33.14
N GLU A 695 36.71 -40.20 -31.85
CA GLU A 695 35.41 -39.69 -31.37
C GLU A 695 35.51 -38.22 -30.97
N SER A 696 34.59 -37.40 -31.48
CA SER A 696 34.57 -35.97 -31.20
C SER A 696 34.23 -35.68 -29.73
N LEU A 697 34.58 -34.49 -29.25
CA LEU A 697 34.17 -34.06 -27.91
C LEU A 697 32.63 -34.03 -27.76
N ASP A 698 31.93 -33.75 -28.85
CA ASP A 698 30.46 -33.70 -28.89
C ASP A 698 29.85 -35.11 -28.78
N ASP A 699 30.46 -36.11 -29.40
CA ASP A 699 30.04 -37.52 -29.26
C ASP A 699 30.16 -37.98 -27.81
N ARG A 700 31.29 -37.70 -27.17
CA ARG A 700 31.56 -38.10 -25.79
C ARG A 700 30.65 -37.38 -24.80
N TRP A 701 30.37 -36.09 -25.05
CA TRP A 701 29.43 -35.33 -24.22
C TRP A 701 28.00 -35.84 -24.38
N PHE A 702 27.58 -36.15 -25.61
CA PHE A 702 26.23 -36.68 -25.88
C PHE A 702 26.00 -38.03 -25.19
N GLU A 703 26.99 -38.94 -25.22
CA GLU A 703 26.91 -40.20 -24.48
C GLU A 703 26.92 -40.00 -22.96
N SER A 704 27.68 -39.02 -22.45
CA SER A 704 27.64 -38.63 -21.05
C SER A 704 26.26 -38.11 -20.63
N LEU A 705 25.63 -37.26 -21.46
CA LEU A 705 24.29 -36.73 -21.25
C LEU A 705 23.25 -37.86 -21.23
N LYS A 706 23.35 -38.80 -22.17
CA LYS A 706 22.46 -39.97 -22.23
C LYS A 706 22.54 -40.79 -20.96
N ARG A 707 23.75 -41.10 -20.47
CA ARG A 707 23.95 -41.82 -19.19
C ARG A 707 23.33 -41.06 -18.02
N PHE A 708 23.55 -39.74 -17.96
CA PHE A 708 22.97 -38.88 -16.93
C PHE A 708 21.44 -38.93 -16.93
N LEU A 709 20.79 -38.77 -18.08
CA LEU A 709 19.33 -38.78 -18.18
C LEU A 709 18.75 -40.14 -17.78
N LEU A 710 19.37 -41.24 -18.22
CA LEU A 710 18.94 -42.58 -17.82
C LEU A 710 19.03 -42.79 -16.30
N MET A 711 20.11 -42.31 -15.67
CA MET A 711 20.28 -42.34 -14.21
C MET A 711 19.21 -41.50 -13.49
N VAL A 712 18.91 -40.30 -13.99
CA VAL A 712 17.86 -39.45 -13.43
C VAL A 712 16.50 -40.18 -13.45
N PHE A 713 16.12 -40.75 -14.59
CA PHE A 713 14.81 -41.40 -14.69
C PHE A 713 14.74 -42.70 -13.91
N LYS A 714 15.75 -43.56 -14.01
CA LYS A 714 15.73 -44.87 -13.34
C LYS A 714 16.01 -44.77 -11.86
N ASP A 715 17.06 -44.05 -11.48
CA ASP A 715 17.62 -44.14 -10.14
C ASP A 715 17.11 -42.99 -9.26
N PHE A 716 17.02 -41.76 -9.80
CA PHE A 716 16.48 -40.65 -9.00
C PHE A 716 14.95 -40.68 -8.96
N LEU A 717 14.30 -41.07 -10.05
CA LEU A 717 12.85 -40.97 -10.19
C LEU A 717 12.10 -42.30 -10.24
N LEU A 718 12.81 -43.43 -10.17
CA LEU A 718 12.23 -44.78 -10.11
C LEU A 718 11.26 -45.09 -11.26
N PHE A 719 11.61 -44.68 -12.48
CA PHE A 719 10.95 -45.12 -13.70
C PHE A 719 11.54 -46.45 -14.19
N THR A 720 10.66 -47.37 -14.59
CA THR A 720 11.03 -48.54 -15.39
C THR A 720 11.18 -48.13 -16.85
N GLN A 721 12.26 -48.58 -17.47
CA GLN A 721 12.62 -48.28 -18.86
C GLN A 721 12.34 -49.50 -19.75
N GLU A 722 11.66 -49.29 -20.88
CA GLU A 722 11.59 -50.21 -22.01
C GLU A 722 12.25 -49.55 -23.22
N GLU A 723 13.19 -50.24 -23.86
CA GLU A 723 13.85 -49.73 -25.06
C GLU A 723 13.03 -50.12 -26.29
N VAL A 724 12.68 -49.13 -27.13
CA VAL A 724 11.95 -49.36 -28.38
C VAL A 724 12.87 -49.00 -29.54
N ARG A 725 13.18 -49.98 -30.38
CA ARG A 725 13.90 -49.76 -31.65
C ARG A 725 12.87 -49.46 -32.74
N ASP A 726 13.08 -48.40 -33.52
CA ASP A 726 12.23 -48.06 -34.67
C ASP A 726 12.35 -49.17 -35.72
N ASP A 727 11.30 -49.97 -35.89
CA ASP A 727 11.21 -51.06 -36.88
C ASP A 727 10.54 -50.60 -38.20
N GLU A 728 10.69 -49.32 -38.56
CA GLU A 728 10.18 -48.76 -39.81
C GLU A 728 11.31 -48.23 -40.71
N SER A 729 12.07 -49.16 -41.27
CA SER A 729 12.84 -48.92 -42.50
C SER A 729 12.71 -50.09 -43.48
N ARG A 730 11.48 -50.40 -43.89
CA ARG A 730 11.21 -51.07 -45.17
C ARG A 730 10.45 -50.13 -46.09
N SER A 731 11.16 -49.23 -46.77
CA SER A 731 11.15 -49.11 -48.24
C SER A 731 11.78 -47.81 -48.76
N LYS A 732 12.60 -48.00 -49.81
CA LYS A 732 13.19 -47.04 -50.76
C LYS A 732 14.49 -46.36 -50.30
N GLY A 733 15.58 -46.84 -50.87
CA GLY A 733 16.93 -46.54 -50.44
C GLY A 733 17.49 -45.24 -50.99
N ILE A 734 18.50 -44.75 -50.28
CA ILE A 734 19.62 -43.97 -50.79
C ILE A 734 20.85 -44.51 -50.07
N LYS A 735 21.86 -44.93 -50.83
CA LYS A 735 23.18 -45.26 -50.29
C LYS A 735 23.82 -43.96 -49.81
N ALA A 736 24.10 -43.86 -48.52
CA ALA A 736 25.08 -42.93 -47.98
C ALA A 736 25.88 -43.63 -46.88
N THR A 737 27.19 -43.52 -47.03
CA THR A 737 28.27 -44.06 -46.24
C THR A 737 28.34 -43.42 -44.86
N ASN A 738 28.10 -44.20 -43.79
CA ASN A 738 28.86 -44.22 -42.52
C ASN A 738 28.07 -44.99 -41.46
N GLN A 739 28.71 -45.95 -40.79
CA GLN A 739 28.15 -46.76 -39.70
C GLN A 739 27.80 -45.98 -38.42
N LYS A 740 27.98 -44.65 -38.38
CA LYS A 740 27.67 -43.80 -37.21
C LYS A 740 26.19 -43.37 -37.12
N ASP A 741 25.42 -43.42 -38.21
CA ASP A 741 24.04 -42.90 -38.23
C ASP A 741 22.96 -43.85 -37.66
N ILE A 742 23.34 -45.09 -37.29
CA ILE A 742 22.38 -46.12 -36.83
C ILE A 742 22.12 -46.01 -35.31
N HIS A 743 23.00 -45.36 -34.54
CA HIS A 743 22.90 -45.29 -33.07
C HIS A 743 22.13 -44.09 -32.49
N ASP A 744 21.74 -43.11 -33.32
CA ASP A 744 21.16 -41.83 -32.86
C ASP A 744 19.61 -41.78 -32.85
N ASN A 745 18.91 -42.89 -33.16
CA ASN A 745 17.43 -42.95 -33.15
C ASN A 745 16.85 -43.94 -32.10
N VAL A 746 17.46 -44.01 -30.92
CA VAL A 746 16.91 -44.83 -29.82
C VAL A 746 15.81 -44.06 -29.08
N GLN A 747 14.61 -44.65 -29.00
CA GLN A 747 13.50 -44.11 -28.19
C GLN A 747 13.36 -44.92 -26.90
N TYR A 748 13.10 -44.21 -25.80
CA TYR A 748 12.91 -44.82 -24.49
C TYR A 748 11.46 -44.65 -24.04
N ILE A 749 10.82 -45.72 -23.58
CA ILE A 749 9.55 -45.63 -22.88
C ILE A 749 9.83 -45.74 -21.38
N PHE A 750 9.36 -44.75 -20.63
CA PHE A 750 9.46 -44.73 -19.18
C PHE A 750 8.08 -44.80 -18.57
N SER A 751 7.92 -45.68 -17.59
CA SER A 751 6.69 -45.77 -16.79
C SER A 751 7.02 -45.91 -15.32
N THR A 752 6.14 -45.42 -14.44
CA THR A 752 6.32 -45.62 -12.98
C THR A 752 4.98 -45.75 -12.27
N LYS A 753 4.95 -46.53 -11.19
CA LYS A 753 3.82 -46.62 -10.26
C LYS A 753 4.07 -45.86 -8.95
N VAL A 754 5.19 -45.15 -8.82
CA VAL A 754 5.58 -44.42 -7.60
C VAL A 754 5.80 -42.95 -7.92
N ASN A 755 5.33 -42.06 -7.05
CA ASN A 755 5.61 -40.63 -7.16
C ASN A 755 6.73 -40.25 -6.20
N VAL A 756 7.96 -40.08 -6.72
CA VAL A 756 9.13 -39.62 -5.95
C VAL A 756 9.71 -38.29 -6.45
N TRP A 757 9.08 -37.66 -7.45
CA TRP A 757 9.48 -36.33 -7.92
C TRP A 757 8.88 -35.21 -7.05
N THR A 758 7.73 -35.45 -6.42
CA THR A 758 7.17 -34.48 -5.46
C THR A 758 7.86 -34.56 -4.10
N SER A 759 7.98 -33.41 -3.42
CA SER A 759 8.59 -33.28 -2.09
C SER A 759 10.10 -33.53 -1.98
N ARG A 760 10.84 -33.73 -3.09
CA ARG A 760 12.31 -33.92 -3.07
C ARG A 760 13.06 -32.82 -2.32
N LYS A 761 12.71 -31.54 -2.54
CA LYS A 761 13.33 -30.40 -1.84
C LYS A 761 13.10 -30.43 -0.32
N GLN A 762 11.93 -30.89 0.12
CA GLN A 762 11.61 -31.02 1.54
C GLN A 762 12.36 -32.20 2.16
N THR A 763 12.42 -33.34 1.46
CA THR A 763 13.17 -34.52 1.90
C THR A 763 14.68 -34.25 1.95
N ALA A 764 15.24 -33.51 1.00
CA ALA A 764 16.63 -33.09 1.02
C ALA A 764 16.99 -32.28 2.28
N LYS A 765 16.06 -31.41 2.70
CA LYS A 765 16.20 -30.62 3.95
C LYS A 765 16.05 -31.48 5.19
N LEU A 766 15.13 -32.45 5.18
CA LEU A 766 14.92 -33.36 6.31
C LEU A 766 16.13 -34.26 6.57
N LEU A 767 16.79 -34.71 5.50
CA LEU A 767 17.95 -35.59 5.57
C LEU A 767 19.27 -34.87 5.85
N ASP A 768 19.25 -33.53 5.97
CA ASP A 768 20.43 -32.69 6.20
C ASP A 768 21.63 -32.99 5.27
N LEU A 769 21.34 -33.15 3.97
CA LEU A 769 22.32 -33.57 2.97
C LEU A 769 23.25 -32.43 2.50
N SER A 770 23.46 -31.40 3.32
CA SER A 770 24.40 -30.30 3.02
C SER A 770 25.86 -30.75 2.93
N GLY A 771 26.19 -31.91 3.50
CA GLY A 771 27.53 -32.51 3.46
C GLY A 771 27.69 -33.71 2.50
N ALA A 772 26.71 -34.02 1.65
CA ALA A 772 26.82 -35.15 0.71
C ALA A 772 27.90 -34.88 -0.36
N ASN A 773 28.71 -35.90 -0.69
CA ASN A 773 29.86 -35.80 -1.58
C ASN A 773 29.46 -35.94 -3.06
N GLY A 774 28.55 -35.09 -3.53
CA GLY A 774 28.11 -35.01 -4.92
C GLY A 774 26.60 -35.21 -5.12
N LEU A 775 26.14 -34.86 -6.32
CA LEU A 775 24.75 -34.90 -6.74
C LEU A 775 24.15 -36.31 -6.64
N VAL A 776 24.86 -37.32 -7.13
CA VAL A 776 24.33 -38.68 -7.26
C VAL A 776 24.01 -39.28 -5.89
N GLU A 777 24.95 -39.21 -4.96
CA GLU A 777 24.76 -39.68 -3.58
C GLU A 777 23.58 -38.96 -2.91
N ARG A 778 23.54 -37.63 -3.06
CA ARG A 778 22.48 -36.78 -2.51
C ARG A 778 21.09 -37.18 -3.02
N GLU A 779 20.93 -37.29 -4.34
CA GLU A 779 19.62 -37.58 -4.94
C GLU A 779 19.17 -39.03 -4.69
N LEU A 780 20.10 -39.99 -4.60
CA LEU A 780 19.78 -41.37 -4.20
C LEU A 780 19.28 -41.45 -2.75
N ALA A 781 19.91 -40.73 -1.82
CA ALA A 781 19.46 -40.68 -0.42
C ALA A 781 18.04 -40.11 -0.29
N ILE A 782 17.73 -39.05 -1.05
CA ILE A 782 16.38 -38.47 -1.13
C ILE A 782 15.37 -39.49 -1.67
N THR A 783 15.72 -40.18 -2.76
CA THR A 783 14.85 -41.16 -3.39
C THR A 783 14.55 -42.33 -2.46
N GLU A 784 15.55 -42.89 -1.79
CA GLU A 784 15.36 -44.01 -0.87
C GLU A 784 14.47 -43.63 0.32
N HIS A 785 14.60 -42.40 0.84
CA HIS A 785 13.69 -41.92 1.88
C HIS A 785 12.25 -41.75 1.36
N LEU A 786 12.07 -41.21 0.14
CA LEU A 786 10.74 -41.05 -0.47
C LEU A 786 10.08 -42.39 -0.79
N LYS A 787 10.87 -43.38 -1.20
CA LYS A 787 10.43 -44.75 -1.49
C LYS A 787 9.95 -45.47 -0.23
N LYS A 788 10.62 -45.29 0.92
CA LYS A 788 10.21 -45.86 2.21
C LYS A 788 8.96 -45.20 2.79
N SER A 789 8.83 -43.89 2.62
CA SER A 789 7.72 -43.09 3.17
C SER A 789 6.45 -43.12 2.32
N ARG A 790 6.49 -43.73 1.12
CA ARG A 790 5.36 -43.83 0.19
C ARG A 790 5.23 -45.28 -0.30
N PRO A 791 4.29 -46.07 0.23
CA PRO A 791 4.09 -47.43 -0.29
C PRO A 791 3.70 -47.34 -1.78
N PRO A 792 4.25 -48.21 -2.64
CA PRO A 792 3.83 -48.30 -4.04
C PRO A 792 2.32 -48.61 -4.06
N PHE A 793 1.58 -47.99 -4.97
CA PHE A 793 0.17 -48.36 -5.16
C PHE A 793 0.12 -49.74 -5.82
N VAL A 794 0.03 -50.79 -5.00
CA VAL A 794 0.21 -52.18 -5.43
C VAL A 794 -0.87 -52.64 -6.43
N ASP A 795 -2.05 -52.01 -6.40
CA ASP A 795 -3.22 -52.42 -7.21
C ASP A 795 -3.61 -51.45 -8.35
N LEU A 796 -2.74 -50.54 -8.79
CA LEU A 796 -3.10 -49.68 -9.93
C LEU A 796 -3.09 -50.47 -11.26
N PRO A 797 -4.18 -50.43 -12.05
CA PRO A 797 -4.28 -51.13 -13.33
C PRO A 797 -3.41 -50.50 -14.43
N ALA A 798 -2.92 -49.27 -14.22
CA ALA A 798 -2.05 -48.54 -15.15
C ALA A 798 -0.96 -47.74 -14.41
N PRO A 799 0.18 -47.42 -15.06
CA PRO A 799 1.23 -46.56 -14.49
C PRO A 799 0.71 -45.17 -14.05
N LEU A 800 1.31 -44.59 -13.02
CA LEU A 800 1.00 -43.22 -12.56
C LEU A 800 1.32 -42.17 -13.63
N VAL A 801 2.48 -42.33 -14.26
CA VAL A 801 2.97 -41.55 -15.39
C VAL A 801 3.71 -42.51 -16.32
N SER A 802 3.40 -42.43 -17.62
CA SER A 802 4.09 -43.10 -18.71
C SER A 802 4.34 -42.13 -19.86
N PHE A 803 5.54 -42.13 -20.41
CA PHE A 803 5.94 -41.26 -21.51
C PHE A 803 7.02 -41.90 -22.38
N LYS A 804 7.12 -41.41 -23.60
CA LYS A 804 8.20 -41.70 -24.54
C LYS A 804 9.20 -40.55 -24.52
N MET A 805 10.49 -40.85 -24.53
CA MET A 805 11.59 -39.90 -24.59
C MET A 805 12.45 -40.19 -25.82
N LYS A 806 12.75 -39.13 -26.57
CA LYS A 806 13.73 -39.10 -27.65
C LYS A 806 14.79 -38.04 -27.32
N ILE A 807 16.05 -38.34 -27.56
CA ILE A 807 17.15 -37.36 -27.45
C ILE A 807 17.67 -37.10 -28.86
N VAL A 808 17.70 -35.84 -29.27
CA VAL A 808 18.11 -35.40 -30.60
C VAL A 808 19.38 -34.56 -30.44
N ARG A 809 20.40 -34.79 -31.27
CA ARG A 809 21.61 -33.96 -31.30
C ARG A 809 21.32 -32.63 -31.97
N ASP A 810 21.86 -31.54 -31.39
CA ASP A 810 21.83 -30.21 -31.98
C ASP A 810 23.26 -29.65 -32.09
N GLU A 811 23.47 -28.63 -32.92
CA GLU A 811 24.74 -27.90 -32.95
C GLU A 811 25.04 -27.28 -31.56
N GLY A 812 26.09 -27.78 -30.90
CA GLY A 812 26.51 -27.31 -29.57
C GLY A 812 25.64 -27.79 -28.39
N GLY A 813 24.77 -28.79 -28.59
CA GLY A 813 23.89 -29.30 -27.55
C GLY A 813 23.05 -30.52 -27.94
N ALA A 814 21.95 -30.73 -27.21
CA ALA A 814 20.98 -31.78 -27.49
C ALA A 814 19.57 -31.38 -27.05
N THR A 815 18.54 -31.81 -27.77
CA THR A 815 17.13 -31.63 -27.42
C THR A 815 16.53 -32.92 -26.90
N ILE A 816 15.93 -32.86 -25.72
CA ILE A 816 15.14 -33.95 -25.13
C ILE A 816 13.67 -33.70 -25.48
N CYS A 817 13.08 -34.61 -26.24
CA CYS A 817 11.65 -34.61 -26.57
C CYS A 817 10.95 -35.68 -25.71
N ILE A 818 9.98 -35.27 -24.91
CA ILE A 818 9.14 -36.15 -24.09
C ILE A 818 7.69 -36.06 -24.58
N SER A 819 7.09 -37.19 -24.96
CA SER A 819 5.69 -37.28 -25.34
C SER A 819 4.93 -38.19 -24.36
N LYS A 820 3.83 -37.67 -23.81
CA LYS A 820 3.01 -38.40 -22.85
C LYS A 820 2.34 -39.61 -23.50
N ILE A 821 2.40 -40.77 -22.84
CA ILE A 821 1.64 -41.96 -23.22
C ILE A 821 0.38 -42.05 -22.36
N SER A 822 0.53 -42.00 -21.03
CA SER A 822 -0.59 -42.04 -20.09
C SER A 822 -0.21 -41.40 -18.75
N SER A 823 -1.19 -40.85 -18.04
CA SER A 823 -0.96 -40.32 -16.69
C SER A 823 -2.26 -40.10 -15.93
N TYR A 824 -2.22 -40.18 -14.60
CA TYR A 824 -3.33 -39.72 -13.77
C TYR A 824 -3.41 -38.19 -13.72
N LYS A 825 -4.63 -37.66 -13.56
CA LYS A 825 -4.96 -36.22 -13.70
C LYS A 825 -4.02 -35.34 -12.86
N LYS A 826 -3.39 -34.34 -13.49
CA LYS A 826 -2.45 -33.35 -12.91
C LYS A 826 -1.04 -33.85 -12.52
N LEU A 827 -0.75 -35.16 -12.60
CA LEU A 827 0.59 -35.68 -12.25
C LEU A 827 1.64 -35.41 -13.33
N TYR A 828 1.28 -35.56 -14.61
CA TYR A 828 2.20 -35.29 -15.72
C TYR A 828 2.70 -33.86 -15.74
N LYS A 829 1.81 -32.88 -15.51
CA LYS A 829 2.18 -31.46 -15.42
C LYS A 829 3.18 -31.19 -14.29
N SER A 830 2.97 -31.80 -13.12
CA SER A 830 3.89 -31.68 -11.97
C SER A 830 5.26 -32.29 -12.26
N PHE A 831 5.27 -33.44 -12.93
CA PHE A 831 6.49 -34.10 -13.41
C PHE A 831 7.26 -33.22 -14.41
N ILE A 832 6.60 -32.71 -15.45
CA ILE A 832 7.23 -31.82 -16.46
C ILE A 832 7.76 -30.52 -15.84
N CYS A 833 7.05 -29.92 -14.88
CA CYS A 833 7.55 -28.74 -14.17
C CYS A 833 8.85 -29.03 -13.40
N LEU A 834 9.00 -30.23 -12.84
CA LEU A 834 10.24 -30.64 -12.19
C LEU A 834 11.36 -30.87 -13.20
N MET A 835 11.05 -31.50 -14.34
CA MET A 835 12.02 -31.73 -15.43
C MET A 835 12.59 -30.43 -15.96
N TYR A 836 11.73 -29.45 -16.24
CA TYR A 836 12.16 -28.13 -16.70
C TYR A 836 13.04 -27.40 -15.67
N GLY A 837 12.72 -27.52 -14.38
CA GLY A 837 13.43 -26.79 -13.32
C GLY A 837 14.73 -27.44 -12.84
N LEU A 838 14.81 -28.78 -12.83
CA LEU A 838 15.92 -29.50 -12.17
C LEU A 838 16.91 -30.14 -13.13
N ILE A 839 16.50 -30.63 -14.32
CA ILE A 839 17.43 -31.33 -15.24
C ILE A 839 18.66 -30.48 -15.59
N PRO A 840 18.53 -29.20 -16.01
CA PRO A 840 19.71 -28.40 -16.35
C PRO A 840 20.65 -28.21 -15.16
N THR A 841 20.07 -27.91 -13.99
CA THR A 841 20.83 -27.72 -12.74
C THR A 841 21.54 -29.00 -12.32
N TRP A 842 20.86 -30.15 -12.39
CA TRP A 842 21.44 -31.45 -12.08
C TRP A 842 22.53 -31.83 -13.08
N LEU A 843 22.36 -31.54 -14.38
CA LEU A 843 23.40 -31.80 -15.37
C LEU A 843 24.67 -31.00 -15.06
N GLU A 844 24.54 -29.72 -14.72
CA GLU A 844 25.68 -28.87 -14.35
C GLU A 844 26.42 -29.40 -13.12
N HIS A 845 25.70 -29.82 -12.08
CA HIS A 845 26.32 -30.41 -10.89
C HIS A 845 26.96 -31.77 -11.19
N TYR A 846 26.31 -32.60 -12.02
CA TYR A 846 26.85 -33.88 -12.45
C TYR A 846 28.17 -33.72 -13.21
N GLU A 847 28.22 -32.80 -14.17
CA GLU A 847 29.45 -32.50 -14.92
C GLU A 847 30.56 -31.95 -14.02
N LYS A 848 30.19 -31.13 -13.02
CA LYS A 848 31.12 -30.65 -12.00
C LYS A 848 31.70 -31.79 -11.16
N ASP A 849 30.85 -32.69 -10.66
CA ASP A 849 31.30 -33.84 -9.84
C ASP A 849 32.24 -34.76 -10.65
N LEU A 850 31.95 -34.97 -11.95
CA LEU A 850 32.83 -35.71 -12.84
C LEU A 850 34.17 -35.00 -13.07
N ASN A 851 34.16 -33.68 -13.24
CA ASN A 851 35.39 -32.89 -13.35
C ASN A 851 36.25 -32.98 -12.08
N ASP A 852 35.62 -32.86 -10.91
CA ASP A 852 36.30 -32.93 -9.62
C ASP A 852 36.87 -34.33 -9.38
N SER A 853 36.13 -35.38 -9.74
CA SER A 853 36.57 -36.78 -9.68
C SER A 853 37.76 -37.05 -10.60
N ALA A 854 37.71 -36.55 -11.84
CA ALA A 854 38.81 -36.67 -12.80
C ALA A 854 40.08 -35.95 -12.31
N MET A 855 39.94 -34.79 -11.67
CA MET A 855 41.07 -34.05 -11.09
C MET A 855 41.68 -34.75 -9.87
N ASN A 856 40.86 -35.38 -9.03
CA ASN A 856 41.34 -36.13 -7.87
C ASN A 856 42.11 -37.39 -8.30
N SER A 857 41.68 -38.07 -9.37
CA SER A 857 42.39 -39.23 -9.96
C SER A 857 43.75 -38.87 -10.57
N ILE A 858 44.04 -37.59 -10.82
CA ILE A 858 45.35 -37.11 -11.30
C ILE A 858 46.29 -36.76 -10.14
N LYS A 859 45.72 -36.43 -8.97
CA LYS A 859 46.47 -36.08 -7.76
C LYS A 859 46.84 -37.29 -6.89
N SER A 860 46.07 -38.38 -7.00
CA SER A 860 46.39 -39.71 -6.47
C SER A 860 47.29 -40.47 -7.43
#